data_AF-A0A554VE01-F1
#
_entry.id   AF-A0A554VE01-F1
#
_cell.length_a   1.000
_cell.length_b   1.000
_cell.length_c   1.000
_cell.angle_alpha   90.00
_cell.angle_beta   90.00
_cell.angle_gamma   90.00
#
_symmetry.space_group_name_H-M   'P 1'
#
loop_
_entity.id
_entity.type
_entity.pdbx_description
1 polymer ?
#
loop_
_entity_poly.entity_id
_entity_poly.type
_entity_poly.pdbx_seq_one_letter_code
_entity_poly.pdbx_strand_id
1 'polypeptide(L)'
;MFEDNLSYGEACKKLAKLYHVQYQGTKHTAKPTFKKRPLKAKEKEGEYYFKYKKKISDSALKIIGPLMTNEVAERFNLKSVEYFAYVKKEEVVETYATDDYPIFVFDFGDWQKIYQPKSADKSYRFRYAGGRPENFLFGLSDAKAGHTSLLNEEAKKDIDDTTRKSNIKLDQVVLCSGERDALNMASFGYYVVWKNSETAILTKQQYKTLKGLTEDLCNLPDIDFTGVKQAVNLGLQYLDIKTIWLPQYLLKSRDWRGNPKKDFKDFIDLKFNSERPGSFKTILKKLVENALPMKFWDEVPKYDAKGNYKGTEYSYNIVHGEHFLKHQGFYRLETPNEKDEYRYIHIDGNVVKKVTPNKIQYYVNSFLEDRQMNIPLRNMVKKTPYLNESYLSKLPYMDIDFVDCDRNTQYWFFTKYVAEITADTVKIHKKGTIDKMVWEEKVIDFPKELSQRKFEEAFNSPQFKIELDKGEEGDNHDIQILKKDSKFLNYLINVSRIHWRKDLEDSFKGKNPELEKDYFKKHQFDISAPNLNEDEIHEQKLHLINKIFTLGYMLHKYKDKSRAWLALGIDNKLSDIGESHGGSGKTFMYESVNQIMLNSFTIPGRKKEVVESEFIYGGVTKDTDNIFIDDVLPGYDYGRIYTDVSGPMRVNNKGVNAFTLTFPESPKMSATSNFTPRDYNHPSTKRRLVLTVHSDYYHLKKNNEYKQTRTIAHDFGGMQMFIDFTEQDYMDFYAFMAQCVSFFLSTNRKIDPPMNNVMKRNSMAIMGDLFREWAEVYFSPENGLLDAVISRNIAYVAYKDHGGKKGPKSFRDSVEAFCEFKEYIFDPIEEHIPRSSDGRIIKKIDGKTHECFYIKTRLEPINPKDFEEPNHPDYEGDTPY
;
A
#
# COMPACT_ATOMS: atom_id res chain seq x y z
N MET A 1 25.77 28.83 -18.54
CA MET A 1 26.83 28.12 -17.78
C MET A 1 27.43 27.08 -18.70
N PHE A 2 28.57 27.40 -19.33
CA PHE A 2 29.30 26.45 -20.17
C PHE A 2 29.83 25.25 -19.36
N GLU A 3 30.12 25.47 -18.07
CA GLU A 3 30.64 24.45 -17.14
C GLU A 3 29.62 23.35 -16.78
N ASP A 4 28.32 23.63 -16.86
CA ASP A 4 27.25 22.68 -16.50
C ASP A 4 26.56 22.03 -17.70
N ASN A 5 26.98 22.39 -18.93
CA ASN A 5 26.38 21.92 -20.18
C ASN A 5 24.84 22.11 -20.26
N LEU A 6 24.32 23.18 -19.65
CA LEU A 6 22.89 23.52 -19.61
C LEU A 6 22.50 24.42 -20.78
N SER A 7 21.31 24.20 -21.36
CA SER A 7 20.72 25.17 -22.30
C SER A 7 20.45 26.51 -21.60
N TYR A 8 20.31 27.58 -22.38
CA TYR A 8 20.07 28.93 -21.85
C TYR A 8 18.90 28.98 -20.85
N GLY A 9 17.76 28.35 -21.19
CA GLY A 9 16.60 28.29 -20.30
C GLY A 9 16.81 27.44 -19.04
N GLU A 10 17.59 26.36 -19.13
CA GLU A 10 17.95 25.53 -17.97
C GLU A 10 18.93 26.28 -17.05
N ALA A 11 19.87 27.05 -17.61
CA ALA A 11 20.79 27.90 -16.87
C ALA A 11 20.03 29.04 -16.15
N CYS A 12 19.09 29.71 -16.81
CA CYS A 12 18.26 30.75 -16.20
C CYS A 12 17.38 30.20 -15.06
N LYS A 13 16.83 28.98 -15.19
CA LYS A 13 16.09 28.33 -14.11
C LYS A 13 16.97 27.90 -12.93
N LYS A 14 18.17 27.36 -13.20
CA LYS A 14 19.15 27.02 -12.17
C LYS A 14 19.53 28.28 -11.38
N LEU A 15 19.84 29.38 -12.08
CA LEU A 15 20.15 30.68 -11.47
C LEU A 15 18.97 31.22 -10.65
N ALA A 16 17.75 31.19 -11.19
CA ALA A 16 16.56 31.65 -10.47
C ALA A 16 16.37 30.88 -9.14
N LYS A 17 16.59 29.56 -9.14
CA LYS A 17 16.50 28.74 -7.93
C LYS A 17 17.65 28.97 -6.97
N LEU A 18 18.88 29.14 -7.48
CA LEU A 18 20.09 29.38 -6.68
C LEU A 18 20.03 30.73 -5.95
N TYR A 19 19.43 31.73 -6.58
CA TYR A 19 19.32 33.10 -6.06
C TYR A 19 17.93 33.43 -5.51
N HIS A 20 17.05 32.43 -5.32
CA HIS A 20 15.68 32.59 -4.81
C HIS A 20 14.83 33.64 -5.55
N VAL A 21 15.05 33.81 -6.85
CA VAL A 21 14.30 34.74 -7.70
C VAL A 21 13.14 34.00 -8.38
N GLN A 22 11.95 34.60 -8.43
CA GLN A 22 10.81 34.06 -9.15
C GLN A 22 11.11 33.95 -10.66
N TYR A 23 11.15 32.73 -11.20
CA TYR A 23 11.29 32.50 -12.62
C TYR A 23 9.95 32.77 -13.33
N GLN A 24 9.79 33.97 -13.90
CA GLN A 24 8.67 34.27 -14.79
C GLN A 24 8.87 33.54 -16.11
N GLY A 25 8.12 32.45 -16.28
CA GLY A 25 8.39 31.44 -17.29
C GLY A 25 8.17 31.91 -18.73
N THR A 26 9.25 32.23 -19.43
CA THR A 26 9.34 31.88 -20.85
C THR A 26 9.85 30.44 -20.94
N LYS A 27 8.99 29.50 -21.35
CA LYS A 27 9.43 28.17 -21.77
C LYS A 27 10.19 28.33 -23.09
N HIS A 28 11.47 28.69 -23.05
CA HIS A 28 12.31 28.41 -24.20
C HIS A 28 12.46 26.89 -24.29
N THR A 29 11.54 26.28 -25.03
CA THR A 29 11.62 24.90 -25.44
C THR A 29 12.22 24.96 -26.83
N ALA A 30 13.41 24.42 -27.02
CA ALA A 30 13.93 24.18 -28.35
C ALA A 30 12.87 23.34 -29.09
N LYS A 31 12.34 23.90 -30.17
CA LYS A 31 11.30 23.27 -30.99
C LYS A 31 11.76 23.27 -32.43
N PRO A 32 11.40 22.24 -33.21
CA PRO A 32 11.58 22.30 -34.64
C PRO A 32 10.59 23.32 -35.23
N THR A 33 10.93 23.88 -36.39
CA THR A 33 10.01 24.74 -37.15
C THR A 33 9.24 23.89 -38.16
N PHE A 34 7.94 24.16 -38.31
CA PHE A 34 7.07 23.40 -39.21
C PHE A 34 6.66 24.23 -40.42
N LYS A 35 6.63 23.60 -41.59
CA LYS A 35 6.04 24.17 -42.81
C LYS A 35 5.07 23.18 -43.42
N LYS A 36 3.90 23.67 -43.83
CA LYS A 36 2.87 22.88 -44.52
C LYS A 36 2.84 23.28 -45.99
N ARG A 37 2.69 22.31 -46.88
CA ARG A 37 2.53 22.54 -48.32
C ARG A 37 1.56 21.52 -48.93
N PRO A 38 0.91 21.85 -50.07
CA PRO A 38 0.05 20.89 -50.78
C PRO A 38 0.84 19.70 -51.36
N LEU A 39 0.13 18.60 -51.61
CA LEU A 39 0.71 17.40 -52.24
C LEU A 39 1.17 17.69 -53.67
N LYS A 40 2.30 17.11 -54.05
CA LYS A 40 2.70 16.98 -55.45
C LYS A 40 2.10 15.70 -56.03
N ALA A 41 1.85 15.68 -57.34
CA ALA A 41 1.17 14.57 -58.05
C ALA A 41 1.81 13.16 -57.91
N LYS A 42 3.03 13.05 -57.36
CA LYS A 42 3.76 11.78 -57.17
C LYS A 42 3.91 11.34 -55.72
N GLU A 43 3.42 12.13 -54.75
CA GLU A 43 3.59 11.87 -53.31
C GLU A 43 2.43 11.02 -52.78
N LYS A 44 2.74 9.89 -52.12
CA LYS A 44 1.72 9.00 -51.54
C LYS A 44 1.61 9.18 -50.03
N GLU A 45 0.40 9.04 -49.51
CA GLU A 45 0.15 9.09 -48.07
C GLU A 45 1.02 8.08 -47.30
N GLY A 46 1.63 8.54 -46.22
CA GLY A 46 2.52 7.73 -45.39
C GLY A 46 4.01 7.79 -45.77
N GLU A 47 4.36 8.40 -46.90
CA GLU A 47 5.76 8.56 -47.33
C GLU A 47 6.52 9.59 -46.49
N TYR A 48 7.84 9.36 -46.39
CA TYR A 48 8.78 10.28 -45.76
C TYR A 48 9.84 10.74 -46.76
N TYR A 49 10.21 12.01 -46.66
CA TYR A 49 11.29 12.60 -47.45
C TYR A 49 12.31 13.26 -46.52
N PHE A 50 13.59 13.12 -46.82
CA PHE A 50 14.68 13.65 -45.98
C PHE A 50 15.60 14.55 -46.81
N LYS A 51 15.92 15.73 -46.28
CA LYS A 51 16.99 16.58 -46.80
C LYS A 51 18.17 16.55 -45.83
N TYR A 52 19.17 15.73 -46.14
CA TYR A 52 20.36 15.55 -45.29
C TYR A 52 21.33 16.73 -45.40
N LYS A 53 21.97 17.08 -44.29
CA LYS A 53 23.15 17.95 -44.27
C LYS A 53 24.38 17.17 -44.75
N LYS A 54 25.38 17.87 -45.30
CA LYS A 54 26.63 17.23 -45.75
C LYS A 54 27.43 16.58 -44.61
N LYS A 55 27.46 17.22 -43.44
CA LYS A 55 28.11 16.74 -42.21
C LYS A 55 27.29 17.15 -41.01
N ILE A 56 27.46 16.45 -39.89
CA ILE A 56 26.91 16.85 -38.59
C ILE A 56 27.79 17.95 -38.01
N SER A 57 27.19 19.04 -37.55
CA SER A 57 27.92 20.14 -36.90
C SER A 57 28.45 19.73 -35.52
N ASP A 58 29.55 20.35 -35.08
CA ASP A 58 30.16 20.07 -33.77
C ASP A 58 29.19 20.35 -32.61
N SER A 59 28.35 21.37 -32.73
CA SER A 59 27.30 21.68 -31.75
C SER A 59 26.26 20.55 -31.64
N ALA A 60 25.88 19.95 -32.77
CA ALA A 60 24.94 18.84 -32.80
C ALA A 60 25.59 17.53 -32.31
N LEU A 61 26.87 17.29 -32.61
CA LEU A 61 27.62 16.15 -32.07
C LEU A 61 27.73 16.21 -30.54
N LYS A 62 28.03 17.39 -29.97
CA LYS A 62 28.09 17.62 -28.51
C LYS A 62 26.76 17.34 -27.79
N ILE A 63 25.63 17.45 -28.49
CA ILE A 63 24.32 17.10 -27.92
C ILE A 63 24.19 15.58 -27.71
N ILE A 64 24.84 14.77 -28.55
CA ILE A 64 24.87 13.32 -28.41
C ILE A 64 25.86 12.93 -27.31
N GLY A 65 27.09 13.43 -27.36
CA GLY A 65 28.16 13.06 -26.44
C GLY A 65 29.41 13.93 -26.55
N PRO A 66 30.24 14.00 -25.51
CA PRO A 66 31.40 14.91 -25.48
C PRO A 66 32.53 14.54 -26.44
N LEU A 67 32.67 13.25 -26.78
CA LEU A 67 33.69 12.75 -27.72
C LEU A 67 33.10 12.31 -29.08
N MET A 68 31.84 12.67 -29.37
CA MET A 68 31.21 12.31 -30.62
C MET A 68 31.87 13.02 -31.80
N THR A 69 32.18 12.26 -32.84
CA THR A 69 32.74 12.77 -34.10
C THR A 69 31.90 12.32 -35.30
N ASN A 70 32.13 12.93 -36.48
CA ASN A 70 31.47 12.47 -37.70
C ASN A 70 31.91 11.05 -38.08
N GLU A 71 33.16 10.64 -37.82
CA GLU A 71 33.61 9.27 -38.10
C GLU A 71 32.82 8.24 -37.26
N VAL A 72 32.56 8.55 -35.98
CA VAL A 72 31.73 7.70 -35.12
C VAL A 72 30.28 7.66 -35.61
N ALA A 73 29.73 8.79 -36.07
CA ALA A 73 28.37 8.84 -36.62
C ALA A 73 28.23 8.01 -37.91
N GLU A 74 29.23 8.06 -38.79
CA GLU A 74 29.27 7.34 -40.06
C GLU A 74 29.24 5.82 -39.87
N ARG A 75 29.92 5.29 -38.84
CA ARG A 75 29.87 3.84 -38.46
C ARG A 75 28.45 3.29 -38.33
N PHE A 76 27.49 4.13 -37.93
CA PHE A 76 26.10 3.75 -37.69
C PHE A 76 25.12 4.35 -38.71
N ASN A 77 25.63 4.89 -39.83
CA ASN A 77 24.83 5.62 -40.82
C ASN A 77 23.99 6.76 -40.22
N LEU A 78 24.50 7.39 -39.15
CA LEU A 78 23.83 8.50 -38.49
C LEU A 78 24.10 9.79 -39.28
N LYS A 79 23.03 10.42 -39.77
CA LYS A 79 23.07 11.68 -40.51
C LYS A 79 22.26 12.75 -39.78
N SER A 80 22.58 14.01 -40.01
CA SER A 80 21.72 15.13 -39.59
C SER A 80 20.92 15.64 -40.79
N VAL A 81 19.71 16.16 -40.55
CA VAL A 81 18.84 16.71 -41.60
C VAL A 81 18.66 18.21 -41.45
N GLU A 82 18.47 18.90 -42.58
CA GLU A 82 17.88 20.23 -42.60
C GLU A 82 16.40 20.16 -42.26
N TYR A 83 15.68 19.21 -42.87
CA TYR A 83 14.31 18.87 -42.53
C TYR A 83 13.99 17.43 -42.96
N PHE A 84 12.93 16.88 -42.36
CA PHE A 84 12.23 15.73 -42.92
C PHE A 84 10.77 16.11 -43.18
N ALA A 85 10.14 15.50 -44.17
CA ALA A 85 8.76 15.72 -44.55
C ALA A 85 7.96 14.44 -44.38
N TYR A 86 6.72 14.54 -43.90
CA TYR A 86 5.77 13.43 -43.79
C TYR A 86 4.52 13.76 -44.61
N VAL A 87 4.15 12.86 -45.53
CA VAL A 87 2.97 13.01 -46.38
C VAL A 87 1.74 12.51 -45.65
N LYS A 88 0.80 13.42 -45.38
CA LYS A 88 -0.55 13.09 -44.92
C LYS A 88 -1.51 13.06 -46.11
N LYS A 89 -2.75 12.64 -45.86
CA LYS A 89 -3.84 12.57 -46.85
C LYS A 89 -4.01 13.84 -47.71
N GLU A 90 -3.89 15.03 -47.12
CA GLU A 90 -4.20 16.31 -47.80
C GLU A 90 -3.05 17.34 -47.78
N GLU A 91 -1.98 17.08 -47.04
CA GLU A 91 -0.87 18.01 -46.88
C GLU A 91 0.46 17.28 -46.63
N VAL A 92 1.57 17.93 -46.96
CA VAL A 92 2.90 17.50 -46.53
C VAL A 92 3.35 18.38 -45.38
N VAL A 93 3.74 17.75 -44.27
CA VAL A 93 4.28 18.44 -43.09
C VAL A 93 5.79 18.31 -43.08
N GLU A 94 6.49 19.41 -43.32
CA GLU A 94 7.95 19.52 -43.23
C GLU A 94 8.34 19.99 -41.83
N THR A 95 9.23 19.24 -41.18
CA THR A 95 9.78 19.53 -39.85
C THR A 95 11.26 19.83 -39.99
N TYR A 96 11.64 21.09 -39.76
CA TYR A 96 13.00 21.59 -39.93
C TYR A 96 13.78 21.51 -38.62
N ALA A 97 15.04 21.11 -38.72
CA ALA A 97 16.00 21.17 -37.62
C ALA A 97 16.49 22.62 -37.44
N THR A 98 16.75 23.00 -36.19
CA THR A 98 17.36 24.28 -35.84
C THR A 98 18.67 24.04 -35.08
N ASP A 99 19.46 25.08 -34.86
CA ASP A 99 20.73 24.95 -34.14
C ASP A 99 20.54 24.44 -32.70
N ASP A 100 19.45 24.86 -32.04
CA ASP A 100 19.08 24.40 -30.69
C ASP A 100 18.26 23.10 -30.69
N TYR A 101 17.77 22.65 -31.84
CA TYR A 101 16.96 21.45 -32.02
C TYR A 101 17.45 20.63 -33.23
N PRO A 102 18.59 19.93 -33.11
CA PRO A 102 19.07 19.07 -34.17
C PRO A 102 18.16 17.84 -34.32
N ILE A 103 17.96 17.43 -35.56
CA ILE A 103 17.24 16.21 -35.92
C ILE A 103 18.23 15.28 -36.60
N PHE A 104 18.33 14.06 -36.08
CA PHE A 104 19.19 13.01 -36.62
C PHE A 104 18.36 11.90 -37.24
N VAL A 105 18.95 11.19 -38.19
CA VAL A 105 18.34 10.08 -38.89
C VAL A 105 19.39 8.99 -39.05
N PHE A 106 19.11 7.80 -38.51
CA PHE A 106 19.82 6.58 -38.89
C PHE A 106 19.24 6.10 -40.22
N ASP A 107 20.07 6.06 -41.25
CA ASP A 107 19.66 5.76 -42.62
C ASP A 107 20.14 4.37 -43.05
N PHE A 108 19.19 3.43 -43.19
CA PHE A 108 19.47 2.05 -43.60
C PHE A 108 19.05 1.78 -45.06
N GLY A 109 18.79 2.82 -45.85
CA GLY A 109 18.29 2.71 -47.22
C GLY A 109 16.78 2.49 -47.24
N ASP A 110 16.33 1.25 -47.06
CA ASP A 110 14.91 0.87 -47.18
C ASP A 110 14.03 1.44 -46.06
N TRP A 111 14.63 1.74 -44.90
CA TRP A 111 13.94 2.31 -43.75
C TRP A 111 14.88 3.23 -42.96
N GLN A 112 14.28 4.14 -42.20
CA GLN A 112 15.00 5.13 -41.40
C GLN A 112 14.47 5.19 -39.97
N LYS A 113 15.36 5.48 -39.02
CA LYS A 113 15.00 5.86 -37.64
C LYS A 113 15.32 7.32 -37.41
N ILE A 114 14.28 8.12 -37.21
CA ILE A 114 14.39 9.55 -36.88
C ILE A 114 14.60 9.68 -35.37
N TYR A 115 15.62 10.42 -34.97
CA TYR A 115 16.01 10.69 -33.59
C TYR A 115 15.99 12.19 -33.28
N GLN A 116 15.20 12.59 -32.29
CA GLN A 116 15.04 13.97 -31.84
C GLN A 116 15.39 14.09 -30.35
N PRO A 117 16.69 14.22 -29.97
CA PRO A 117 17.14 14.16 -28.57
C PRO A 117 16.53 15.23 -27.67
N LYS A 118 16.25 16.42 -28.22
CA LYS A 118 15.71 17.57 -27.49
C LYS A 118 14.18 17.60 -27.43
N SER A 119 13.48 16.60 -27.98
CA SER A 119 12.02 16.52 -27.91
C SER A 119 11.55 16.39 -26.44
N ALA A 120 10.68 17.32 -26.04
CA ALA A 120 10.07 17.34 -24.72
C ALA A 120 9.08 16.18 -24.53
N ASP A 121 8.30 15.89 -25.56
CA ASP A 121 7.44 14.71 -25.63
C ASP A 121 8.28 13.49 -26.06
N LYS A 122 8.24 12.45 -25.23
CA LYS A 122 8.95 11.18 -25.45
C LYS A 122 8.44 10.46 -26.71
N SER A 123 7.16 10.63 -27.08
CA SER A 123 6.56 9.99 -28.26
C SER A 123 7.23 10.42 -29.57
N TYR A 124 7.66 11.69 -29.65
CA TYR A 124 8.32 12.23 -30.83
C TYR A 124 9.84 12.04 -30.83
N ARG A 125 10.44 11.54 -29.75
CA ARG A 125 11.91 11.32 -29.73
C ARG A 125 12.36 10.33 -30.78
N PHE A 126 11.53 9.33 -31.07
CA PHE A 126 11.82 8.28 -32.05
C PHE A 126 10.66 8.11 -33.02
N ARG A 127 10.95 8.16 -34.31
CA ARG A 127 10.00 7.81 -35.37
C ARG A 127 10.66 6.92 -36.41
N TYR A 128 9.85 6.19 -37.16
CA TYR A 128 10.31 5.27 -38.17
C TYR A 128 9.67 5.59 -39.52
N ALA A 129 10.46 5.51 -40.58
CA ALA A 129 10.03 5.58 -41.97
C ALA A 129 10.41 4.27 -42.67
N GLY A 130 9.58 3.77 -43.60
CA GLY A 130 9.90 2.58 -44.41
C GLY A 130 9.65 1.21 -43.77
N GLY A 131 9.16 1.15 -42.52
CA GLY A 131 8.85 -0.10 -41.82
C GLY A 131 10.08 -0.72 -41.14
N ARG A 132 10.12 -0.65 -39.80
CA ARG A 132 11.24 -1.16 -39.00
C ARG A 132 11.19 -2.69 -38.88
N PRO A 133 12.31 -3.43 -39.08
CA PRO A 133 12.36 -4.86 -38.80
C PRO A 133 12.15 -5.16 -37.30
N GLU A 134 11.41 -6.23 -36.99
CA GLU A 134 10.96 -6.54 -35.62
C GLU A 134 12.12 -6.79 -34.64
N ASN A 135 13.15 -7.53 -35.07
CA ASN A 135 14.31 -7.90 -34.24
C ASN A 135 15.61 -7.31 -34.80
N PHE A 136 15.60 -6.04 -35.20
CA PHE A 136 16.83 -5.39 -35.70
C PHE A 136 17.85 -5.18 -34.57
N LEU A 137 19.10 -5.59 -34.82
CA LEU A 137 20.23 -5.36 -33.92
C LEU A 137 21.12 -4.28 -34.55
N PHE A 138 21.03 -3.08 -34.02
CA PHE A 138 21.83 -1.95 -34.48
C PHE A 138 23.32 -2.16 -34.13
N GLY A 139 24.21 -1.58 -34.93
CA GLY A 139 25.66 -1.69 -34.74
C GLY A 139 26.28 -3.04 -35.13
N LEU A 140 25.47 -4.05 -35.48
CA LEU A 140 25.99 -5.37 -35.88
C LEU A 140 26.88 -5.31 -37.13
N SER A 141 26.54 -4.45 -38.09
CA SER A 141 27.36 -4.23 -39.30
C SER A 141 28.74 -3.63 -38.96
N ASP A 142 28.78 -2.67 -38.04
CA ASP A 142 30.01 -2.05 -37.55
C ASP A 142 30.90 -3.07 -36.84
N ALA A 143 30.34 -3.89 -35.95
CA ALA A 143 31.08 -4.97 -35.29
C ALA A 143 31.64 -6.00 -36.29
N LYS A 144 30.88 -6.36 -37.34
CA LYS A 144 31.36 -7.24 -38.41
C LYS A 144 32.50 -6.62 -39.20
N ALA A 145 32.40 -5.33 -39.52
CA ALA A 145 33.43 -4.59 -40.24
C ALA A 145 34.72 -4.48 -39.41
N GLY A 146 34.60 -4.22 -38.11
CA GLY A 146 35.71 -4.23 -37.16
C GLY A 146 36.40 -5.59 -37.08
N HIS A 147 35.63 -6.67 -36.94
CA HIS A 147 36.15 -8.04 -36.94
C HIS A 147 36.89 -8.39 -38.24
N THR A 148 36.31 -8.02 -39.39
CA THR A 148 36.93 -8.22 -40.71
C THR A 148 38.24 -7.43 -40.83
N SER A 149 38.27 -6.20 -40.31
CA SER A 149 39.48 -5.36 -40.32
C SER A 149 40.59 -5.98 -39.47
N LEU A 150 40.25 -6.49 -38.28
CA LEU A 150 41.17 -7.20 -37.40
C LEU A 150 41.74 -8.46 -38.06
N LEU A 151 40.90 -9.25 -38.74
CA LEU A 151 41.35 -10.41 -39.52
C LEU A 151 42.34 -10.03 -40.62
N ASN A 152 42.08 -8.92 -41.33
CA ASN A 152 42.95 -8.42 -42.38
C ASN A 152 44.28 -7.88 -41.84
N GLU A 153 44.30 -7.25 -40.66
CA GLU A 153 45.52 -6.78 -40.00
C GLU A 153 46.40 -7.93 -39.52
N GLU A 154 45.81 -8.95 -38.90
CA GLU A 154 46.53 -10.16 -38.49
C GLU A 154 47.03 -10.97 -39.69
N ALA A 155 46.26 -11.01 -40.79
CA ALA A 155 46.70 -11.67 -42.03
C ALA A 155 47.96 -11.04 -42.64
N LYS A 156 48.26 -9.77 -42.36
CA LYS A 156 49.48 -9.06 -42.82
C LYS A 156 50.72 -9.36 -41.98
N LYS A 157 50.58 -10.02 -40.81
CA LYS A 157 51.69 -10.30 -39.88
C LYS A 157 52.40 -11.65 -40.12
N ASP A 158 52.26 -12.26 -41.29
CA ASP A 158 52.89 -13.55 -41.68
C ASP A 158 52.79 -14.67 -40.62
N ILE A 159 51.55 -15.00 -40.23
CA ILE A 159 51.28 -16.21 -39.43
C ILE A 159 50.92 -17.36 -40.39
N ASP A 160 51.85 -18.30 -40.55
CA ASP A 160 51.78 -19.48 -41.44
C ASP A 160 50.84 -20.59 -40.91
N ASP A 161 49.86 -20.23 -40.08
CA ASP A 161 48.96 -21.17 -39.40
C ASP A 161 47.49 -20.81 -39.73
N THR A 162 46.93 -21.49 -40.72
CA THR A 162 45.52 -21.35 -41.16
C THR A 162 44.52 -21.65 -40.05
N THR A 163 44.92 -22.41 -39.02
CA THR A 163 44.13 -22.73 -37.83
C THR A 163 44.03 -21.56 -36.84
N ARG A 164 44.98 -20.60 -36.85
CA ARG A 164 44.93 -19.40 -36.01
C ARG A 164 44.05 -18.29 -36.60
N LYS A 165 43.91 -18.21 -37.92
CA LYS A 165 43.11 -17.16 -38.60
C LYS A 165 41.61 -17.24 -38.29
N SER A 166 41.06 -18.40 -37.96
CA SER A 166 39.62 -18.59 -37.70
C SER A 166 39.17 -18.29 -36.26
N ASN A 167 40.10 -18.10 -35.32
CA ASN A 167 39.81 -17.86 -33.90
C ASN A 167 40.06 -16.42 -33.44
N ILE A 168 40.46 -15.52 -34.34
CA ILE A 168 40.66 -14.11 -33.99
C ILE A 168 39.28 -13.47 -33.78
N LYS A 169 39.07 -12.84 -32.63
CA LYS A 169 37.84 -12.12 -32.29
C LYS A 169 38.16 -10.73 -31.80
N LEU A 170 37.14 -9.87 -31.84
CA LEU A 170 37.19 -8.59 -31.13
C LEU A 170 37.33 -8.86 -29.63
N ASP A 171 38.12 -8.05 -28.92
CA ASP A 171 38.25 -8.19 -27.46
C ASP A 171 36.87 -8.11 -26.81
N GLN A 172 36.12 -7.04 -27.10
CA GLN A 172 34.85 -6.74 -26.47
C GLN A 172 33.85 -6.11 -27.43
N VAL A 173 32.59 -6.55 -27.33
CA VAL A 173 31.42 -5.88 -27.92
C VAL A 173 30.43 -5.57 -26.80
N VAL A 174 29.92 -4.33 -26.77
CA VAL A 174 29.03 -3.85 -25.72
C VAL A 174 27.59 -3.70 -26.21
N LEU A 175 26.69 -4.51 -25.65
CA LEU A 175 25.25 -4.40 -25.81
C LEU A 175 24.71 -3.29 -24.89
N CYS A 176 24.32 -2.14 -25.45
CA CYS A 176 23.81 -0.99 -24.70
C CYS A 176 22.28 -0.98 -24.63
N SER A 177 21.72 -0.31 -23.61
CA SER A 177 20.27 -0.18 -23.40
C SER A 177 19.55 0.60 -24.52
N GLY A 178 20.22 1.60 -25.12
CA GLY A 178 19.67 2.42 -26.21
C GLY A 178 20.74 3.11 -27.08
N GLU A 179 20.28 3.79 -28.13
CA GLU A 179 21.18 4.40 -29.13
C GLU A 179 22.07 5.51 -28.58
N ARG A 180 21.57 6.33 -27.63
CA ARG A 180 22.38 7.41 -27.05
C ARG A 180 23.60 6.86 -26.31
N ASP A 181 23.38 5.84 -25.49
CA ASP A 181 24.44 5.19 -24.71
C ASP A 181 25.39 4.43 -25.62
N ALA A 182 24.86 3.74 -26.65
CA ALA A 182 25.67 3.08 -27.66
C ALA A 182 26.60 4.05 -28.40
N LEU A 183 26.08 5.18 -28.90
CA LEU A 183 26.89 6.18 -29.61
C LEU A 183 27.98 6.76 -28.70
N ASN A 184 27.65 7.07 -27.44
CA ASN A 184 28.63 7.52 -26.48
C ASN A 184 29.71 6.46 -26.22
N MET A 185 29.31 5.20 -25.99
CA MET A 185 30.24 4.09 -25.77
C MET A 185 31.15 3.85 -26.99
N ALA A 186 30.60 3.97 -28.20
CA ALA A 186 31.37 3.91 -29.45
C ALA A 186 32.39 5.05 -29.57
N SER A 187 32.05 6.26 -29.10
CA SER A 187 32.96 7.42 -29.11
C SER A 187 34.18 7.25 -28.19
N PHE A 188 34.10 6.34 -27.20
CA PHE A 188 35.23 5.95 -26.37
C PHE A 188 36.09 4.83 -26.97
N GLY A 189 35.75 4.33 -28.16
CA GLY A 189 36.54 3.35 -28.91
C GLY A 189 36.02 1.91 -28.86
N TYR A 190 34.84 1.68 -28.30
CA TYR A 190 34.26 0.34 -28.22
C TYR A 190 33.41 0.00 -29.46
N TYR A 191 33.31 -1.30 -29.76
CA TYR A 191 32.28 -1.82 -30.66
C TYR A 191 30.99 -2.02 -29.87
N VAL A 192 29.87 -1.56 -30.42
CA VAL A 192 28.60 -1.52 -29.70
C VAL A 192 27.47 -2.08 -30.53
N VAL A 193 26.50 -2.66 -29.84
CA VAL A 193 25.23 -3.08 -30.42
C VAL A 193 24.09 -2.66 -29.49
N TRP A 194 22.89 -2.50 -30.01
CA TRP A 194 21.71 -2.24 -29.19
C TRP A 194 20.44 -2.75 -29.88
N LYS A 195 19.41 -3.01 -29.08
CA LYS A 195 18.14 -3.58 -29.54
C LYS A 195 17.13 -2.49 -29.90
N ASN A 196 16.01 -2.91 -30.49
CA ASN A 196 14.87 -2.03 -30.79
C ASN A 196 14.23 -1.37 -29.56
N SER A 197 14.30 -2.02 -28.41
CA SER A 197 13.95 -1.50 -27.08
C SER A 197 14.75 -2.27 -26.02
N GLU A 198 14.85 -1.72 -24.82
CA GLU A 198 15.51 -2.39 -23.69
C GLU A 198 14.84 -3.74 -23.35
N THR A 199 13.52 -3.82 -23.50
CA THR A 199 12.70 -5.02 -23.29
C THR A 199 12.71 -6.02 -24.46
N ALA A 200 13.28 -5.67 -25.61
CA ALA A 200 13.34 -6.58 -26.76
C ALA A 200 14.23 -7.79 -26.44
N ILE A 201 13.92 -8.95 -27.03
CA ILE A 201 14.66 -10.18 -26.77
C ILE A 201 15.88 -10.26 -27.70
N LEU A 202 17.05 -10.63 -27.15
CA LEU A 202 18.19 -11.02 -27.97
C LEU A 202 17.96 -12.45 -28.48
N THR A 203 17.80 -12.62 -29.79
CA THR A 203 17.51 -13.94 -30.37
C THR A 203 18.72 -14.87 -30.28
N LYS A 204 18.48 -16.19 -30.26
CA LYS A 204 19.56 -17.21 -30.26
C LYS A 204 20.52 -17.04 -31.44
N GLN A 205 20.02 -16.66 -32.62
CA GLN A 205 20.85 -16.47 -33.81
C GLN A 205 21.74 -15.22 -33.70
N GLN A 206 21.21 -14.11 -33.18
CA GLN A 206 21.99 -12.91 -32.92
C GLN A 206 23.07 -13.17 -31.88
N TYR A 207 22.73 -13.84 -30.78
CA TYR A 207 23.70 -14.21 -29.75
C TYR A 207 24.83 -15.08 -30.33
N LYS A 208 24.50 -16.12 -31.11
CA LYS A 208 25.51 -16.96 -31.79
C LYS A 208 26.42 -16.13 -32.71
N THR A 209 25.84 -15.19 -33.45
CA THR A 209 26.59 -14.30 -34.34
C THR A 209 27.55 -13.44 -33.52
N LEU A 210 27.09 -12.79 -32.45
CA LEU A 210 27.92 -11.95 -31.59
C LEU A 210 29.04 -12.76 -30.91
N LYS A 211 28.74 -13.94 -30.38
CA LYS A 211 29.73 -14.84 -29.75
C LYS A 211 30.83 -15.30 -30.73
N GLY A 212 30.52 -15.32 -32.03
CA GLY A 212 31.52 -15.56 -33.08
C GLY A 212 32.40 -14.34 -33.39
N LEU A 213 31.93 -13.13 -33.10
CA LEU A 213 32.65 -11.88 -33.40
C LEU A 213 33.54 -11.39 -32.26
N THR A 214 33.21 -11.73 -31.01
CA THR A 214 33.88 -11.18 -29.82
C THR A 214 34.26 -12.25 -28.82
N GLU A 215 35.33 -12.02 -28.05
CA GLU A 215 35.64 -12.83 -26.87
C GLU A 215 34.66 -12.54 -25.74
N ASP A 216 34.49 -11.26 -25.40
CA ASP A 216 33.59 -10.83 -24.35
C ASP A 216 32.40 -10.02 -24.90
N LEU A 217 31.20 -10.58 -24.76
CA LEU A 217 29.96 -9.83 -24.98
C LEU A 217 29.50 -9.24 -23.63
N CYS A 218 29.56 -7.92 -23.53
CA CYS A 218 29.20 -7.19 -22.31
C CYS A 218 27.85 -6.48 -22.48
N ASN A 219 26.96 -6.59 -21.49
CA ASN A 219 25.70 -5.85 -21.42
C ASN A 219 25.85 -4.62 -20.52
N LEU A 220 25.46 -3.45 -21.01
CA LEU A 220 25.41 -2.19 -20.26
C LEU A 220 23.94 -1.74 -20.11
N PRO A 221 23.29 -2.12 -19.00
CA PRO A 221 21.89 -1.77 -18.76
C PRO A 221 21.72 -0.43 -18.05
N ASP A 222 20.52 0.12 -18.10
CA ASP A 222 20.09 1.15 -17.15
C ASP A 222 20.05 0.53 -15.73
N ILE A 223 20.41 1.31 -14.70
CA ILE A 223 20.37 0.83 -13.31
C ILE A 223 19.03 1.10 -12.60
N ASP A 224 17.97 1.37 -13.35
CA ASP A 224 16.61 1.39 -12.80
C ASP A 224 16.03 -0.02 -12.65
N PHE A 225 14.86 -0.12 -12.03
CA PHE A 225 14.20 -1.41 -11.79
C PHE A 225 13.99 -2.23 -13.08
N THR A 226 13.62 -1.58 -14.20
CA THR A 226 13.35 -2.27 -15.46
C THR A 226 14.65 -2.75 -16.10
N GLY A 227 15.67 -1.89 -16.17
CA GLY A 227 16.97 -2.21 -16.75
C GLY A 227 17.70 -3.32 -15.99
N VAL A 228 17.71 -3.26 -14.65
CA VAL A 228 18.27 -4.33 -13.81
C VAL A 228 17.55 -5.66 -14.08
N LYS A 229 16.21 -5.67 -14.10
CA LYS A 229 15.43 -6.89 -14.37
C LYS A 229 15.74 -7.47 -15.75
N GLN A 230 15.81 -6.64 -16.79
CA GLN A 230 16.13 -7.11 -18.14
C GLN A 230 17.57 -7.61 -18.27
N ALA A 231 18.53 -6.97 -17.59
CA ALA A 231 19.92 -7.41 -17.55
C ALA A 231 20.07 -8.77 -16.88
N VAL A 232 19.42 -8.98 -15.73
CA VAL A 232 19.42 -10.26 -15.03
C VAL A 232 18.79 -11.34 -15.90
N ASN A 233 17.64 -11.08 -16.52
CA ASN A 233 16.99 -12.02 -17.45
C ASN A 233 17.91 -12.39 -18.62
N LEU A 234 18.58 -11.41 -19.24
CA LEU A 234 19.51 -11.65 -20.33
C LEU A 234 20.71 -12.50 -19.88
N GLY A 235 21.31 -12.16 -18.73
CA GLY A 235 22.42 -12.91 -18.16
C GLY A 235 22.02 -14.34 -17.78
N LEU A 236 20.81 -14.55 -17.25
CA LEU A 236 20.29 -15.90 -16.99
C LEU A 236 20.00 -16.67 -18.28
N GLN A 237 19.51 -16.01 -19.33
CA GLN A 237 19.29 -16.64 -20.64
C GLN A 237 20.61 -17.07 -21.28
N TYR A 238 21.63 -16.22 -21.18
CA TYR A 238 22.97 -16.44 -21.76
C TYR A 238 24.04 -16.20 -20.69
N LEU A 239 24.39 -17.26 -19.96
CA LEU A 239 25.23 -17.17 -18.75
C LEU A 239 26.62 -16.57 -18.98
N ASP A 240 27.16 -16.65 -20.20
CA ASP A 240 28.46 -16.09 -20.55
C ASP A 240 28.44 -14.56 -20.75
N ILE A 241 27.27 -13.93 -20.92
CA ILE A 241 27.20 -12.48 -21.09
C ILE A 241 27.61 -11.79 -19.79
N LYS A 242 28.66 -10.97 -19.86
CA LYS A 242 29.12 -10.16 -18.74
C LYS A 242 28.25 -8.92 -18.61
N THR A 243 27.92 -8.49 -17.40
CA THR A 243 27.12 -7.27 -17.17
C THR A 243 27.99 -6.18 -16.56
N ILE A 244 27.98 -5.00 -17.18
CA ILE A 244 28.64 -3.78 -16.71
C ILE A 244 27.66 -3.01 -15.85
N TRP A 245 27.74 -3.17 -14.53
CA TRP A 245 26.90 -2.40 -13.61
C TRP A 245 27.44 -1.00 -13.41
N LEU A 246 26.65 0.02 -13.76
CA LEU A 246 26.97 1.40 -13.41
C LEU A 246 26.95 1.57 -11.87
N PRO A 247 27.75 2.50 -11.32
CA PRO A 247 27.84 2.67 -9.88
C PRO A 247 26.50 3.09 -9.26
N GLN A 248 26.05 2.39 -8.21
CA GLN A 248 24.74 2.63 -7.56
C GLN A 248 24.57 4.04 -6.97
N TYR A 249 25.66 4.77 -6.70
CA TYR A 249 25.56 6.16 -6.25
C TYR A 249 24.98 7.10 -7.32
N LEU A 250 24.92 6.70 -8.61
CA LEU A 250 24.26 7.48 -9.65
C LEU A 250 22.79 7.75 -9.29
N LEU A 251 22.12 6.74 -8.74
CA LEU A 251 20.73 6.83 -8.29
C LEU A 251 20.54 7.80 -7.12
N LYS A 252 21.60 8.26 -6.45
CA LYS A 252 21.51 9.31 -5.42
C LYS A 252 21.52 10.71 -6.02
N SER A 253 22.11 10.87 -7.21
CA SER A 253 22.07 12.14 -7.94
C SER A 253 20.74 12.28 -8.67
N ARG A 254 20.20 13.49 -8.68
CA ARG A 254 19.02 13.85 -9.46
C ARG A 254 19.42 14.67 -10.68
N ASP A 255 18.71 14.49 -11.79
CA ASP A 255 18.74 15.44 -12.90
C ASP A 255 18.07 16.75 -12.48
N TRP A 256 18.13 17.77 -13.32
CA TRP A 256 17.49 19.06 -13.04
C TRP A 256 15.95 18.99 -13.00
N ARG A 257 15.35 17.90 -13.50
CA ARG A 257 13.90 17.60 -13.45
C ARG A 257 13.49 16.84 -12.20
N GLY A 258 14.45 16.47 -11.34
CA GLY A 258 14.20 15.69 -10.13
C GLY A 258 14.14 14.17 -10.35
N ASN A 259 14.49 13.65 -11.54
CA ASN A 259 14.57 12.21 -11.78
C ASN A 259 15.94 11.66 -11.35
N PRO A 260 16.03 10.41 -10.85
CA PRO A 260 17.31 9.75 -10.63
C PRO A 260 18.13 9.62 -11.92
N LYS A 261 19.43 9.89 -11.83
CA LYS A 261 20.40 9.56 -12.89
C LYS A 261 20.62 8.06 -12.96
N LYS A 262 20.51 7.45 -14.13
CA LYS A 262 20.40 5.99 -14.26
C LYS A 262 21.08 5.34 -15.47
N ASP A 263 21.50 6.13 -16.45
CA ASP A 263 22.03 5.61 -17.72
C ASP A 263 23.50 5.99 -17.96
N PHE A 264 24.10 5.49 -19.04
CA PHE A 264 25.53 5.73 -19.28
C PHE A 264 25.83 7.19 -19.62
N LYS A 265 24.91 7.87 -20.30
CA LYS A 265 25.03 9.30 -20.57
C LYS A 265 25.06 10.12 -19.27
N ASP A 266 24.22 9.79 -18.30
CA ASP A 266 24.22 10.42 -16.99
C ASP A 266 25.55 10.20 -16.24
N PHE A 267 26.17 9.03 -16.40
CA PHE A 267 27.48 8.72 -15.83
C PHE A 267 28.59 9.57 -16.45
N ILE A 268 28.57 9.72 -17.78
CA ILE A 268 29.47 10.63 -18.50
C ILE A 268 29.29 12.05 -17.98
N ASP A 269 28.05 12.55 -17.92
CA ASP A 269 27.77 13.92 -17.48
C ASP A 269 28.21 14.20 -16.05
N LEU A 270 28.32 13.16 -15.21
CA LEU A 270 28.78 13.29 -13.83
C LEU A 270 30.30 13.24 -13.68
N LYS A 271 31.01 12.48 -14.51
CA LYS A 271 32.43 12.11 -14.29
C LYS A 271 33.37 12.53 -15.40
N PHE A 272 32.89 12.81 -16.60
CA PHE A 272 33.72 13.22 -17.70
C PHE A 272 34.21 14.65 -17.53
N ASN A 273 35.52 14.85 -17.64
CA ASN A 273 36.14 16.17 -17.68
C ASN A 273 36.86 16.35 -19.02
N SER A 274 36.48 17.38 -19.78
CA SER A 274 37.04 17.69 -21.09
C SER A 274 38.53 18.04 -21.07
N GLU A 275 39.05 18.56 -19.95
CA GLU A 275 40.48 18.86 -19.78
C GLU A 275 41.31 17.60 -19.50
N ARG A 276 40.67 16.53 -19.00
CA ARG A 276 41.32 15.26 -18.65
C ARG A 276 40.52 14.05 -19.16
N PRO A 277 40.31 13.92 -20.48
CA PRO A 277 39.48 12.87 -21.06
C PRO A 277 40.05 11.47 -20.79
N GLY A 278 41.38 11.35 -20.64
CA GLY A 278 42.05 10.10 -20.30
C GLY A 278 41.62 9.51 -18.95
N SER A 279 41.27 10.36 -17.98
CA SER A 279 40.86 9.88 -16.65
C SER A 279 39.55 9.10 -16.71
N PHE A 280 38.55 9.59 -17.45
CA PHE A 280 37.29 8.89 -17.67
C PHE A 280 37.50 7.62 -18.52
N LYS A 281 38.36 7.65 -19.55
CA LYS A 281 38.71 6.44 -20.33
C LYS A 281 39.25 5.33 -19.43
N THR A 282 40.11 5.65 -18.47
CA THR A 282 40.61 4.67 -17.49
C THR A 282 39.50 4.13 -16.59
N ILE A 283 38.59 5.00 -16.12
CA ILE A 283 37.43 4.57 -15.31
C ILE A 283 36.54 3.62 -16.11
N LEU A 284 36.21 3.99 -17.35
CA LEU A 284 35.38 3.20 -18.25
C LEU A 284 36.03 1.84 -18.54
N LYS A 285 37.32 1.83 -18.88
CA LYS A 285 38.07 0.59 -19.11
C LYS A 285 37.98 -0.36 -17.91
N LYS A 286 38.22 0.15 -16.69
CA LYS A 286 38.07 -0.64 -15.47
C LYS A 286 36.64 -1.15 -15.25
N LEU A 287 35.61 -0.37 -15.58
CA LEU A 287 34.22 -0.82 -15.47
C LEU A 287 33.93 -1.98 -16.42
N VAL A 288 34.42 -1.92 -17.66
CA VAL A 288 34.21 -2.99 -18.65
C VAL A 288 35.01 -4.24 -18.29
N GLU A 289 36.27 -4.08 -17.84
CA GLU A 289 37.11 -5.21 -17.40
C GLU A 289 36.55 -5.95 -16.18
N ASN A 290 35.88 -5.23 -15.27
CA ASN A 290 35.22 -5.80 -14.08
C ASN A 290 33.78 -6.25 -14.34
N ALA A 291 33.34 -6.36 -15.59
CA ALA A 291 32.00 -6.84 -15.92
C ALA A 291 31.85 -8.32 -15.52
N LEU A 292 30.72 -8.66 -14.89
CA LEU A 292 30.52 -9.99 -14.29
C LEU A 292 29.40 -10.77 -14.99
N PRO A 293 29.60 -12.06 -15.30
CA PRO A 293 28.55 -12.93 -15.83
C PRO A 293 27.62 -13.46 -14.73
N MET A 294 26.48 -14.03 -15.12
CA MET A 294 25.65 -14.84 -14.21
C MET A 294 26.18 -16.28 -14.06
N LYS A 295 27.14 -16.69 -14.91
CA LYS A 295 27.87 -17.94 -14.77
C LYS A 295 28.83 -17.90 -13.57
N PHE A 296 28.57 -18.73 -12.55
CA PHE A 296 29.34 -18.78 -11.31
C PHE A 296 30.44 -19.85 -11.26
N TRP A 297 30.86 -20.36 -12.41
CA TRP A 297 31.97 -21.31 -12.53
C TRP A 297 32.88 -20.95 -13.69
N ASP A 298 34.13 -21.37 -13.59
CA ASP A 298 35.10 -21.31 -14.68
C ASP A 298 35.32 -22.70 -15.29
N GLU A 299 35.64 -22.72 -16.58
CA GLU A 299 35.83 -23.93 -17.38
C GLU A 299 37.27 -23.98 -17.89
N VAL A 300 37.99 -25.03 -17.53
CA VAL A 300 39.38 -25.24 -17.97
C VAL A 300 39.44 -26.54 -18.79
N PRO A 301 39.76 -26.48 -20.09
CA PRO A 301 39.91 -27.69 -20.89
C PRO A 301 41.13 -28.48 -20.40
N LYS A 302 40.94 -29.78 -20.17
CA LYS A 302 42.01 -30.71 -19.81
C LYS A 302 42.47 -31.45 -21.05
N TYR A 303 43.79 -31.53 -21.19
CA TYR A 303 44.47 -32.30 -22.22
C TYR A 303 45.32 -33.39 -21.57
N ASP A 304 45.46 -34.55 -22.23
CA ASP A 304 46.41 -35.57 -21.81
C ASP A 304 47.86 -35.16 -22.14
N ALA A 305 48.84 -35.97 -21.70
CA ALA A 305 50.25 -35.72 -21.98
C ALA A 305 50.61 -35.76 -23.48
N LYS A 306 49.70 -36.24 -24.33
CA LYS A 306 49.83 -36.33 -25.79
C LYS A 306 49.06 -35.19 -26.51
N GLY A 307 48.44 -34.27 -25.77
CA GLY A 307 47.67 -33.15 -26.30
C GLY A 307 46.22 -33.47 -26.67
N ASN A 308 45.69 -34.66 -26.38
CA ASN A 308 44.30 -35.00 -26.66
C ASN A 308 43.37 -34.44 -25.59
N TYR A 309 42.22 -33.91 -26.03
CA TYR A 309 41.20 -33.39 -25.13
C TYR A 309 40.60 -34.51 -24.25
N LYS A 310 40.69 -34.34 -22.93
CA LYS A 310 40.25 -35.30 -21.90
C LYS A 310 38.98 -34.85 -21.16
N GLY A 311 38.41 -33.70 -21.53
CA GLY A 311 37.21 -33.12 -20.91
C GLY A 311 37.47 -31.73 -20.31
N THR A 312 36.47 -31.20 -19.61
CA THR A 312 36.54 -29.88 -18.96
C THR A 312 36.61 -30.05 -17.44
N GLU A 313 37.56 -29.38 -16.80
CA GLU A 313 37.57 -29.17 -15.36
C GLU A 313 36.79 -27.91 -15.00
N TYR A 314 36.02 -27.99 -13.93
CA TYR A 314 35.20 -26.90 -13.41
C TYR A 314 35.79 -26.40 -12.10
N SER A 315 35.77 -25.08 -11.90
CA SER A 315 36.09 -24.47 -10.61
C SER A 315 35.05 -23.42 -10.23
N TYR A 316 34.76 -23.29 -8.94
CA TYR A 316 33.77 -22.33 -8.45
C TYR A 316 34.39 -20.93 -8.42
N ASN A 317 33.73 -19.97 -9.08
CA ASN A 317 34.17 -18.58 -9.07
C ASN A 317 33.39 -17.81 -8.01
N ILE A 318 34.07 -17.41 -6.93
CA ILE A 318 33.45 -16.80 -5.74
C ILE A 318 32.76 -15.48 -6.10
N VAL A 319 33.45 -14.61 -6.84
CA VAL A 319 32.94 -13.28 -7.21
C VAL A 319 31.71 -13.42 -8.12
N HIS A 320 31.74 -14.35 -9.07
CA HIS A 320 30.59 -14.62 -9.92
C HIS A 320 29.44 -15.27 -9.15
N GLY A 321 29.75 -16.13 -8.16
CA GLY A 321 28.77 -16.73 -7.25
C GLY A 321 28.02 -15.71 -6.41
N GLU A 322 28.75 -14.78 -5.78
CA GLU A 322 28.16 -13.65 -5.05
C GLU A 322 27.34 -12.75 -5.97
N HIS A 323 27.86 -12.46 -7.17
CA HIS A 323 27.14 -11.70 -8.19
C HIS A 323 25.82 -12.39 -8.60
N PHE A 324 25.84 -13.70 -8.83
CA PHE A 324 24.66 -14.50 -9.13
C PHE A 324 23.66 -14.43 -7.96
N LEU A 325 24.07 -14.79 -6.74
CA LEU A 325 23.19 -14.82 -5.56
C LEU A 325 22.53 -13.47 -5.27
N LYS A 326 23.30 -12.37 -5.35
CA LYS A 326 22.79 -11.01 -5.19
C LYS A 326 21.67 -10.71 -6.17
N HIS A 327 21.88 -11.02 -7.45
CA HIS A 327 20.89 -10.76 -8.50
C HIS A 327 19.76 -11.79 -8.55
N GLN A 328 19.90 -12.91 -7.84
CA GLN A 328 18.80 -13.83 -7.52
C GLN A 328 18.08 -13.44 -6.21
N GLY A 329 18.41 -12.29 -5.61
CA GLY A 329 17.65 -11.75 -4.48
C GLY A 329 18.15 -12.17 -3.09
N PHE A 330 19.30 -12.82 -2.96
CA PHE A 330 19.83 -13.25 -1.66
C PHE A 330 20.68 -12.16 -0.99
N TYR A 331 20.33 -11.83 0.26
CA TYR A 331 20.98 -10.80 1.06
C TYR A 331 21.02 -11.17 2.54
N ARG A 332 21.72 -10.35 3.33
CA ARG A 332 21.59 -10.32 4.79
C ARG A 332 20.78 -9.10 5.22
N LEU A 333 19.98 -9.25 6.27
CA LEU A 333 19.25 -8.17 6.93
C LEU A 333 19.72 -8.08 8.38
N GLU A 334 20.07 -6.88 8.83
CA GLU A 334 20.48 -6.67 10.22
C GLU A 334 19.32 -6.92 11.20
N THR A 335 19.65 -7.49 12.35
CA THR A 335 18.69 -7.84 13.40
C THR A 335 19.18 -7.36 14.76
N PRO A 336 19.25 -6.02 14.99
CA PRO A 336 19.89 -5.44 16.17
C PRO A 336 19.26 -5.83 17.52
N ASN A 337 18.06 -6.42 17.52
CA ASN A 337 17.33 -6.83 18.71
C ASN A 337 17.13 -8.36 18.82
N GLU A 338 17.78 -9.15 17.96
CA GLU A 338 17.72 -10.62 17.99
C GLU A 338 19.05 -11.20 18.49
N LYS A 339 19.06 -12.51 18.81
CA LYS A 339 20.27 -13.21 19.29
C LYS A 339 21.39 -13.20 18.25
N ASP A 340 21.03 -13.33 16.98
CA ASP A 340 21.95 -13.27 15.85
C ASP A 340 22.01 -11.83 15.32
N GLU A 341 23.19 -11.35 14.93
CA GLU A 341 23.40 -9.98 14.42
C GLU A 341 22.69 -9.72 13.08
N TYR A 342 22.41 -10.78 12.33
CA TYR A 342 21.72 -10.71 11.05
C TYR A 342 20.96 -12.00 10.75
N ARG A 343 20.04 -11.91 9.79
CA ARG A 343 19.36 -13.06 9.19
C ARG A 343 19.55 -13.08 7.67
N TYR A 344 19.55 -14.26 7.08
CA TYR A 344 19.53 -14.42 5.63
C TYR A 344 18.13 -14.21 5.08
N ILE A 345 18.03 -13.44 4.00
CA ILE A 345 16.77 -13.13 3.34
C ILE A 345 16.85 -13.40 1.83
N HIS A 346 15.69 -13.68 1.24
CA HIS A 346 15.49 -13.75 -0.19
C HIS A 346 14.38 -12.78 -0.59
N ILE A 347 14.70 -11.85 -1.50
CA ILE A 347 13.79 -10.83 -2.00
C ILE A 347 13.28 -11.27 -3.37
N ASP A 348 11.97 -11.46 -3.49
CA ASP A 348 11.27 -11.78 -4.72
C ASP A 348 10.18 -10.73 -4.99
N GLY A 349 10.49 -9.77 -5.86
CA GLY A 349 9.63 -8.62 -6.12
C GLY A 349 9.49 -7.75 -4.86
N ASN A 350 8.27 -7.66 -4.32
CA ASN A 350 7.98 -6.94 -3.08
C ASN A 350 8.07 -7.83 -1.83
N VAL A 351 8.33 -9.13 -1.97
CA VAL A 351 8.20 -10.10 -0.88
C VAL A 351 9.59 -10.47 -0.35
N VAL A 352 9.76 -10.35 0.96
CA VAL A 352 10.97 -10.71 1.69
C VAL A 352 10.72 -12.00 2.45
N LYS A 353 11.57 -13.01 2.21
CA LYS A 353 11.49 -14.34 2.84
C LYS A 353 12.68 -14.56 3.74
N LYS A 354 12.46 -15.10 4.94
CA LYS A 354 13.53 -15.62 5.79
C LYS A 354 14.05 -16.93 5.18
N VAL A 355 15.36 -17.04 4.95
CA VAL A 355 15.99 -18.24 4.37
C VAL A 355 17.13 -18.74 5.24
N THR A 356 17.54 -19.98 5.03
CA THR A 356 18.69 -20.58 5.71
C THR A 356 19.81 -20.85 4.71
N PRO A 357 21.07 -20.98 5.15
CA PRO A 357 22.20 -21.38 4.29
C PRO A 357 21.89 -22.61 3.41
N ASN A 358 21.23 -23.63 3.97
CA ASN A 358 20.84 -24.84 3.24
C ASN A 358 19.85 -24.55 2.10
N LYS A 359 18.90 -23.62 2.29
CA LYS A 359 17.97 -23.22 1.21
C LYS A 359 18.69 -22.48 0.09
N ILE A 360 19.69 -21.67 0.41
CA ILE A 360 20.54 -20.99 -0.59
C ILE A 360 21.36 -22.02 -1.39
N GLN A 361 21.97 -23.00 -0.70
CA GLN A 361 22.67 -24.11 -1.36
C GLN A 361 21.74 -24.91 -2.27
N TYR A 362 20.55 -25.26 -1.78
CA TYR A 362 19.54 -25.97 -2.57
C TYR A 362 19.19 -25.17 -3.84
N TYR A 363 18.94 -23.87 -3.72
CA TYR A 363 18.63 -23.00 -4.85
C TYR A 363 19.71 -23.04 -5.94
N VAL A 364 20.99 -22.90 -5.58
CA VAL A 364 22.11 -22.94 -6.54
C VAL A 364 22.21 -24.32 -7.21
N ASN A 365 21.99 -25.39 -6.46
CA ASN A 365 22.00 -26.73 -7.01
C ASN A 365 20.83 -26.94 -7.98
N SER A 366 19.59 -26.67 -7.56
CA SER A 366 18.38 -26.77 -8.39
C SER A 366 18.50 -25.98 -9.68
N PHE A 367 19.08 -24.77 -9.63
CA PHE A 367 19.36 -23.98 -10.83
C PHE A 367 20.19 -24.74 -11.88
N LEU A 368 21.19 -25.52 -11.45
CA LEU A 368 22.00 -26.34 -12.35
C LEU A 368 21.26 -27.62 -12.80
N GLU A 369 20.45 -28.21 -11.93
CA GLU A 369 19.68 -29.43 -12.24
C GLU A 369 18.58 -29.14 -13.27
N ASP A 370 17.81 -28.06 -13.07
CA ASP A 370 16.71 -27.63 -13.94
C ASP A 370 17.21 -27.28 -15.35
N ARG A 371 18.43 -26.76 -15.44
CA ARG A 371 19.12 -26.47 -16.70
C ARG A 371 19.82 -27.66 -17.33
N GLN A 372 19.73 -28.84 -16.70
CA GLN A 372 20.40 -30.06 -17.14
C GLN A 372 21.91 -29.89 -17.34
N MET A 373 22.54 -29.10 -16.46
CA MET A 373 23.99 -28.91 -16.50
C MET A 373 24.72 -30.23 -16.22
N ASN A 374 25.92 -30.38 -16.78
CA ASN A 374 26.64 -31.65 -16.73
C ASN A 374 26.99 -32.08 -15.30
N ILE A 375 27.10 -33.40 -15.12
CA ILE A 375 27.33 -34.03 -13.81
C ILE A 375 28.66 -33.57 -13.16
N PRO A 376 29.80 -33.43 -13.89
CA PRO A 376 31.04 -32.94 -13.29
C PRO A 376 30.91 -31.54 -12.66
N LEU A 377 30.24 -30.59 -13.33
CA LEU A 377 29.96 -29.27 -12.78
C LEU A 377 29.06 -29.35 -11.54
N ARG A 378 27.97 -30.12 -11.61
CA ARG A 378 27.07 -30.31 -10.47
C ARG A 378 27.80 -30.92 -9.26
N ASN A 379 28.68 -31.89 -9.49
CA ASN A 379 29.51 -32.48 -8.43
C ASN A 379 30.49 -31.47 -7.84
N MET A 380 31.09 -30.60 -8.66
CA MET A 380 31.99 -29.54 -8.19
C MET A 380 31.23 -28.57 -7.29
N VAL A 381 30.06 -28.10 -7.71
CA VAL A 381 29.25 -27.15 -6.94
C VAL A 381 28.71 -27.78 -5.65
N LYS A 382 28.30 -29.06 -5.66
CA LYS A 382 27.90 -29.77 -4.42
C LYS A 382 29.03 -29.91 -3.40
N LYS A 383 30.29 -29.96 -3.85
CA LYS A 383 31.48 -30.10 -3.00
C LYS A 383 32.09 -28.76 -2.58
N THR A 384 31.59 -27.64 -3.11
CA THR A 384 32.22 -26.34 -2.89
C THR A 384 32.07 -25.87 -1.44
N PRO A 385 33.14 -25.45 -0.75
CA PRO A 385 33.03 -24.89 0.59
C PRO A 385 32.41 -23.48 0.58
N TYR A 386 32.36 -22.83 -0.59
CA TYR A 386 31.94 -21.43 -0.74
C TYR A 386 30.43 -21.20 -0.62
N LEU A 387 29.63 -22.27 -0.59
CA LEU A 387 28.19 -22.17 -0.31
C LEU A 387 27.85 -22.56 1.13
N ASN A 388 28.85 -22.83 1.99
CA ASN A 388 28.63 -23.04 3.41
C ASN A 388 28.39 -21.72 4.15
N GLU A 389 27.82 -21.80 5.35
CA GLU A 389 27.44 -20.65 6.17
C GLU A 389 28.56 -19.62 6.38
N SER A 390 29.80 -20.08 6.59
CA SER A 390 30.96 -19.19 6.77
C SER A 390 31.30 -18.30 5.56
N TYR A 391 30.89 -18.68 4.36
CA TYR A 391 31.07 -17.86 3.16
C TYR A 391 29.80 -17.08 2.81
N LEU A 392 28.62 -17.66 3.05
CA LEU A 392 27.36 -16.95 2.89
C LEU A 392 27.24 -15.75 3.84
N SER A 393 27.91 -15.79 5.00
CA SER A 393 28.05 -14.64 5.90
C SER A 393 28.79 -13.44 5.29
N LYS A 394 29.32 -13.54 4.07
CA LYS A 394 29.92 -12.42 3.32
C LYS A 394 28.94 -11.76 2.35
N LEU A 395 27.73 -12.30 2.18
CA LEU A 395 26.70 -11.70 1.35
C LEU A 395 26.44 -10.24 1.76
N PRO A 396 26.10 -9.35 0.80
CA PRO A 396 25.85 -7.95 1.12
C PRO A 396 24.63 -7.79 2.03
N TYR A 397 24.69 -6.79 2.90
CA TYR A 397 23.52 -6.33 3.63
C TYR A 397 22.56 -5.58 2.70
N MET A 398 21.27 -5.73 2.97
CA MET A 398 20.22 -4.95 2.34
C MET A 398 19.42 -4.27 3.45
N ASP A 399 19.31 -2.95 3.36
CA ASP A 399 18.38 -2.18 4.18
C ASP A 399 16.99 -2.22 3.54
N ILE A 400 15.97 -2.54 4.34
CA ILE A 400 14.61 -2.74 3.86
C ILE A 400 13.64 -1.97 4.74
N ASP A 401 12.89 -1.09 4.08
CA ASP A 401 11.74 -0.41 4.68
C ASP A 401 10.47 -1.24 4.49
N PHE A 402 9.89 -1.70 5.61
CA PHE A 402 8.64 -2.47 5.66
C PHE A 402 7.39 -1.59 5.90
N VAL A 403 7.52 -0.25 5.84
CA VAL A 403 6.38 0.66 6.01
C VAL A 403 5.41 0.53 4.84
N ASP A 404 4.26 -0.10 5.14
CA ASP A 404 3.17 -0.41 4.21
C ASP A 404 1.98 0.55 4.33
N CYS A 405 2.11 1.65 5.06
CA CYS A 405 1.07 2.65 5.20
C CYS A 405 1.66 4.04 5.50
N ASP A 406 0.84 5.05 5.24
CA ASP A 406 1.04 6.41 5.73
C ASP A 406 -0.32 7.00 6.15
N ARG A 407 -0.38 8.30 6.43
CA ARG A 407 -1.61 8.97 6.87
C ARG A 407 -2.78 8.79 5.89
N ASN A 408 -2.52 8.72 4.60
CA ASN A 408 -3.51 8.77 3.53
C ASN A 408 -3.58 7.47 2.70
N THR A 409 -2.68 6.53 2.94
CA THR A 409 -2.50 5.35 2.09
C THR A 409 -2.30 4.08 2.94
N GLN A 410 -2.89 2.98 2.49
CA GLN A 410 -2.61 1.63 2.97
C GLN A 410 -2.22 0.74 1.77
N TYR A 411 -1.19 -0.09 1.94
CA TYR A 411 -0.81 -1.10 0.96
C TYR A 411 -1.18 -2.49 1.48
N TRP A 412 -1.79 -3.31 0.62
CA TRP A 412 -2.00 -4.74 0.84
C TRP A 412 -1.30 -5.55 -0.23
N PHE A 413 -0.61 -6.60 0.18
CA PHE A 413 0.21 -7.41 -0.70
C PHE A 413 -0.46 -8.75 -0.94
N PHE A 414 -0.72 -9.03 -2.21
CA PHE A 414 -1.23 -10.32 -2.69
C PHE A 414 -0.11 -11.06 -3.44
N THR A 415 -0.27 -12.36 -3.65
CA THR A 415 0.72 -13.20 -4.34
C THR A 415 1.19 -12.63 -5.69
N LYS A 416 0.27 -12.04 -6.47
CA LYS A 416 0.55 -11.49 -7.82
C LYS A 416 0.48 -9.96 -7.90
N TYR A 417 -0.19 -9.30 -6.96
CA TYR A 417 -0.56 -7.89 -7.06
C TYR A 417 -0.34 -7.15 -5.74
N VAL A 418 -0.26 -5.83 -5.80
CA VAL A 418 -0.27 -4.96 -4.62
C VAL A 418 -1.40 -3.95 -4.77
N ALA A 419 -2.30 -3.89 -3.78
CA ALA A 419 -3.37 -2.90 -3.74
C ALA A 419 -2.90 -1.68 -2.94
N GLU A 420 -2.87 -0.52 -3.59
CA GLU A 420 -2.68 0.80 -2.98
C GLU A 420 -4.06 1.42 -2.74
N ILE A 421 -4.44 1.54 -1.47
CA ILE A 421 -5.75 2.02 -1.06
C ILE A 421 -5.61 3.45 -0.52
N THR A 422 -6.39 4.36 -1.08
CA THR A 422 -6.48 5.76 -0.68
C THR A 422 -7.95 6.12 -0.37
N ALA A 423 -8.21 7.34 0.10
CA ALA A 423 -9.58 7.83 0.30
C ALA A 423 -10.44 7.75 -0.98
N ASP A 424 -9.85 8.04 -2.14
CA ASP A 424 -10.59 8.20 -3.40
C ASP A 424 -10.53 6.98 -4.32
N THR A 425 -9.43 6.21 -4.26
CA THR A 425 -9.16 5.16 -5.25
C THR A 425 -8.45 3.96 -4.65
N VAL A 426 -8.65 2.79 -5.28
CA VAL A 426 -7.81 1.61 -5.08
C VAL A 426 -7.05 1.32 -6.39
N LYS A 427 -5.73 1.46 -6.35
CA LYS A 427 -4.86 1.17 -7.51
C LYS A 427 -4.21 -0.18 -7.35
N ILE A 428 -4.21 -0.97 -8.42
CA ILE A 428 -3.61 -2.30 -8.43
C ILE A 428 -2.29 -2.25 -9.20
N HIS A 429 -1.24 -2.69 -8.54
CA HIS A 429 0.11 -2.79 -9.09
C HIS A 429 0.48 -4.25 -9.29
N LYS A 430 1.36 -4.54 -10.25
CA LYS A 430 1.94 -5.89 -10.36
C LYS A 430 3.03 -6.07 -9.31
N LYS A 431 3.22 -7.31 -8.84
CA LYS A 431 4.36 -7.64 -7.99
C LYS A 431 5.69 -7.17 -8.61
N GLY A 432 6.46 -6.47 -7.79
CA GLY A 432 7.77 -5.89 -8.06
C GLY A 432 7.74 -4.47 -8.65
N THR A 433 6.59 -3.89 -9.00
CA THR A 433 6.59 -2.59 -9.70
C THR A 433 6.69 -1.37 -8.79
N ILE A 434 6.34 -1.51 -7.51
CA ILE A 434 6.50 -0.47 -6.49
C ILE A 434 7.66 -0.80 -5.55
N ASP A 435 8.17 0.17 -4.82
CA ASP A 435 9.33 0.06 -3.92
C ASP A 435 8.99 -0.38 -2.48
N LYS A 436 7.72 -0.71 -2.21
CA LYS A 436 7.26 -1.19 -0.91
C LYS A 436 7.55 -2.67 -0.69
N MET A 437 8.00 -3.04 0.50
CA MET A 437 8.38 -4.42 0.82
C MET A 437 7.51 -4.99 1.94
N VAL A 438 7.28 -6.30 1.90
CA VAL A 438 6.47 -7.03 2.86
C VAL A 438 7.11 -8.37 3.22
N TRP A 439 6.93 -8.83 4.45
CA TRP A 439 7.29 -10.19 4.84
C TRP A 439 6.36 -11.22 4.18
N GLU A 440 6.89 -12.37 3.79
CA GLU A 440 6.11 -13.46 3.18
C GLU A 440 4.90 -13.88 4.02
N GLU A 441 5.06 -13.96 5.34
CA GLU A 441 4.00 -14.29 6.29
C GLU A 441 2.83 -13.28 6.30
N LYS A 442 2.99 -12.10 5.70
CA LYS A 442 1.97 -11.05 5.57
C LYS A 442 1.39 -10.92 4.16
N VAL A 443 1.76 -11.82 3.24
CA VAL A 443 1.21 -11.83 1.88
C VAL A 443 -0.12 -12.58 1.87
N ILE A 444 -1.16 -11.92 1.37
CA ILE A 444 -2.49 -12.50 1.20
C ILE A 444 -2.46 -13.48 0.01
N ASP A 445 -2.70 -14.76 0.30
CA ASP A 445 -2.52 -15.85 -0.68
C ASP A 445 -3.70 -16.02 -1.65
N PHE A 446 -4.83 -15.36 -1.40
CA PHE A 446 -6.02 -15.42 -2.26
C PHE A 446 -6.34 -14.08 -2.92
N PRO A 447 -6.86 -14.09 -4.16
CA PRO A 447 -6.98 -15.24 -5.08
C PRO A 447 -5.65 -15.61 -5.74
N LYS A 448 -5.52 -16.88 -6.17
CA LYS A 448 -4.28 -17.39 -6.74
C LYS A 448 -4.20 -17.17 -8.24
N GLU A 449 -5.31 -17.35 -8.97
CA GLU A 449 -5.29 -17.45 -10.43
C GLU A 449 -6.00 -16.30 -11.18
N LEU A 450 -6.45 -15.26 -10.50
CA LEU A 450 -7.11 -14.12 -11.16
C LEU A 450 -6.16 -13.30 -12.05
N SER A 451 -6.64 -12.95 -13.24
CA SER A 451 -5.97 -11.99 -14.12
C SER A 451 -6.07 -10.57 -13.55
N GLN A 452 -5.10 -9.72 -13.89
CA GLN A 452 -5.03 -8.35 -13.39
C GLN A 452 -6.32 -7.57 -13.64
N ARG A 453 -6.87 -7.70 -14.85
CA ARG A 453 -8.11 -7.02 -15.24
C ARG A 453 -9.28 -7.40 -14.33
N LYS A 454 -9.49 -8.69 -14.06
CA LYS A 454 -10.58 -9.14 -13.17
C LYS A 454 -10.35 -8.70 -11.73
N PHE A 455 -9.09 -8.69 -11.29
CA PHE A 455 -8.71 -8.20 -9.97
C PHE A 455 -9.04 -6.70 -9.82
N GLU A 456 -8.66 -5.88 -10.80
CA GLU A 456 -8.99 -4.46 -10.87
C GLU A 456 -10.50 -4.22 -10.95
N GLU A 457 -11.22 -4.97 -11.79
CA GLU A 457 -12.70 -4.88 -11.91
C GLU A 457 -13.38 -5.16 -10.56
N ALA A 458 -12.92 -6.16 -9.80
CA ALA A 458 -13.49 -6.50 -8.50
C ALA A 458 -13.26 -5.40 -7.45
N PHE A 459 -12.03 -4.88 -7.32
CA PHE A 459 -11.72 -3.81 -6.35
C PHE A 459 -12.41 -2.48 -6.68
N ASN A 460 -12.61 -2.20 -7.97
CA ASN A 460 -13.32 -0.99 -8.42
C ASN A 460 -14.85 -1.15 -8.45
N SER A 461 -15.37 -2.35 -8.18
CA SER A 461 -16.82 -2.60 -8.12
C SER A 461 -17.41 -2.01 -6.83
N PRO A 462 -18.27 -0.98 -6.89
CA PRO A 462 -18.82 -0.34 -5.70
C PRO A 462 -19.68 -1.30 -4.87
N GLN A 463 -19.39 -1.41 -3.58
CA GLN A 463 -20.09 -2.31 -2.66
C GLN A 463 -21.24 -1.58 -1.96
N PHE A 464 -20.99 -0.32 -1.59
CA PHE A 464 -21.93 0.58 -0.94
C PHE A 464 -21.64 2.03 -1.34
N LYS A 465 -22.56 2.93 -1.03
CA LYS A 465 -22.38 4.38 -1.10
C LYS A 465 -22.83 4.98 0.23
N ILE A 466 -21.94 5.72 0.89
CA ILE A 466 -22.27 6.43 2.14
C ILE A 466 -22.26 7.93 1.86
N GLU A 467 -23.32 8.60 2.32
CA GLU A 467 -23.45 10.05 2.25
C GLU A 467 -23.35 10.60 3.67
N LEU A 468 -22.31 11.41 3.91
CA LEU A 468 -22.09 12.08 5.19
C LEU A 468 -22.72 13.47 5.13
N ASP A 469 -23.63 13.76 6.05
CA ASP A 469 -24.07 15.13 6.31
C ASP A 469 -22.89 15.99 6.77
N LYS A 470 -22.79 17.21 6.23
CA LYS A 470 -21.70 18.17 6.48
C LYS A 470 -21.99 19.12 7.64
N GLY A 471 -23.19 19.09 8.23
CA GLY A 471 -23.58 19.93 9.35
C GLY A 471 -22.73 19.75 10.62
N GLU A 472 -22.71 20.77 11.48
CA GLU A 472 -22.09 20.73 12.81
C GLU A 472 -22.96 20.03 13.87
N GLU A 473 -24.25 19.76 13.58
CA GLU A 473 -25.23 19.21 14.54
C GLU A 473 -26.01 17.94 14.10
N GLY A 474 -25.70 17.28 12.97
CA GLY A 474 -26.54 16.18 12.45
C GLY A 474 -25.85 14.83 12.22
N ASP A 475 -26.25 13.79 12.97
CA ASP A 475 -26.02 12.36 12.71
C ASP A 475 -26.89 11.83 11.54
N ASN A 476 -27.05 12.61 10.46
CA ASN A 476 -27.95 12.29 9.35
C ASN A 476 -27.23 11.57 8.21
N HIS A 477 -26.41 10.57 8.55
CA HIS A 477 -25.67 9.78 7.57
C HIS A 477 -26.57 8.73 6.91
N ASP A 478 -26.45 8.56 5.59
CA ASP A 478 -27.18 7.53 4.86
C ASP A 478 -26.25 6.53 4.16
N ILE A 479 -26.75 5.31 3.95
CA ILE A 479 -26.05 4.27 3.21
C ILE A 479 -26.97 3.57 2.22
N GLN A 480 -26.48 3.43 0.98
CA GLN A 480 -27.05 2.59 -0.05
C GLN A 480 -26.19 1.35 -0.26
N ILE A 481 -26.79 0.17 -0.20
CA ILE A 481 -26.12 -1.10 -0.53
C ILE A 481 -26.20 -1.36 -2.02
N LEU A 482 -25.05 -1.42 -2.68
CA LEU A 482 -24.95 -1.57 -4.14
C LEU A 482 -24.74 -3.03 -4.52
N LYS A 483 -23.90 -3.75 -3.76
CA LYS A 483 -23.59 -5.15 -4.01
C LYS A 483 -24.35 -6.06 -3.03
N LYS A 484 -25.31 -6.83 -3.57
CA LYS A 484 -26.25 -7.66 -2.79
C LYS A 484 -25.84 -9.13 -2.64
N ASP A 485 -24.85 -9.57 -3.39
CA ASP A 485 -24.31 -10.94 -3.39
C ASP A 485 -23.04 -11.08 -2.52
N SER A 486 -22.53 -9.99 -1.94
CA SER A 486 -21.39 -10.04 -1.02
C SER A 486 -21.79 -10.69 0.31
N LYS A 487 -21.34 -11.93 0.53
CA LYS A 487 -21.72 -12.74 1.70
C LYS A 487 -21.33 -12.07 3.01
N PHE A 488 -20.13 -11.50 3.10
CA PHE A 488 -19.66 -10.82 4.31
C PHE A 488 -20.43 -9.52 4.60
N LEU A 489 -20.73 -8.72 3.57
CA LEU A 489 -21.57 -7.53 3.73
C LEU A 489 -22.99 -7.90 4.18
N ASN A 490 -23.56 -8.97 3.65
CA ASN A 490 -24.87 -9.49 4.06
C ASN A 490 -24.88 -9.93 5.53
N TYR A 491 -23.81 -10.58 6.00
CA TYR A 491 -23.61 -10.85 7.43
C TYR A 491 -23.54 -9.55 8.24
N LEU A 492 -22.78 -8.55 7.78
CA LEU A 492 -22.59 -7.27 8.47
C LEU A 492 -23.90 -6.48 8.59
N ILE A 493 -24.76 -6.56 7.55
CA ILE A 493 -26.13 -6.02 7.55
C ILE A 493 -26.94 -6.69 8.67
N ASN A 494 -26.93 -8.02 8.77
CA ASN A 494 -27.73 -8.73 9.76
C ASN A 494 -27.32 -8.42 11.20
N VAL A 495 -26.01 -8.32 11.50
CA VAL A 495 -25.53 -7.87 12.83
C VAL A 495 -25.75 -6.38 13.11
N SER A 496 -26.26 -5.62 12.13
CA SER A 496 -26.63 -4.19 12.28
C SER A 496 -28.13 -3.97 12.39
N ARG A 497 -28.95 -4.99 12.08
CA ARG A 497 -30.42 -4.91 12.15
C ARG A 497 -30.90 -5.09 13.57
N ILE A 498 -30.92 -4.01 14.35
CA ILE A 498 -31.42 -4.01 15.73
C ILE A 498 -32.95 -4.17 15.85
N HIS A 499 -33.71 -3.85 14.79
CA HIS A 499 -35.18 -3.94 14.74
C HIS A 499 -35.67 -5.18 13.97
N TRP A 500 -34.80 -6.17 13.76
CA TRP A 500 -35.08 -7.35 12.95
C TRP A 500 -36.32 -8.13 13.40
N ARG A 501 -36.64 -8.14 14.70
CA ARG A 501 -37.84 -8.81 15.23
C ARG A 501 -39.11 -8.12 14.80
N LYS A 502 -39.14 -6.78 14.86
CA LYS A 502 -40.30 -6.01 14.40
C LYS A 502 -40.58 -6.31 12.94
N ASP A 503 -39.53 -6.31 12.12
CA ASP A 503 -39.58 -6.55 10.69
C ASP A 503 -39.97 -7.99 10.32
N LEU A 504 -39.28 -8.99 10.87
CA LEU A 504 -39.37 -10.39 10.45
C LEU A 504 -40.32 -11.24 11.31
N GLU A 505 -40.61 -10.85 12.55
CA GLU A 505 -41.42 -11.64 13.47
C GLU A 505 -42.75 -10.95 13.85
N ASP A 506 -42.70 -9.76 14.43
CA ASP A 506 -43.87 -9.09 15.02
C ASP A 506 -44.87 -8.65 13.95
N SER A 507 -44.38 -8.16 12.80
CA SER A 507 -45.21 -7.75 11.66
C SER A 507 -45.99 -8.88 11.01
N PHE A 508 -45.67 -10.14 11.35
CA PHE A 508 -46.32 -11.35 10.85
C PHE A 508 -47.11 -12.11 11.91
N LYS A 509 -47.23 -11.59 13.14
CA LYS A 509 -48.09 -12.21 14.17
C LYS A 509 -49.53 -12.32 13.67
N GLY A 510 -50.05 -13.54 13.63
CA GLY A 510 -51.42 -13.83 13.16
C GLY A 510 -51.61 -13.79 11.63
N LYS A 511 -50.55 -13.67 10.84
CA LYS A 511 -50.60 -13.72 9.36
C LYS A 511 -50.29 -15.13 8.83
N ASN A 512 -50.50 -15.34 7.53
CA ASN A 512 -50.23 -16.60 6.85
C ASN A 512 -48.71 -16.92 6.87
N PRO A 513 -48.27 -18.11 7.36
CA PRO A 513 -46.86 -18.51 7.37
C PRO A 513 -46.15 -18.47 6.01
N GLU A 514 -46.88 -18.67 4.91
CA GLU A 514 -46.27 -18.65 3.58
C GLU A 514 -45.86 -17.22 3.17
N LEU A 515 -46.64 -16.21 3.58
CA LEU A 515 -46.28 -14.81 3.39
C LEU A 515 -45.04 -14.43 4.20
N GLU A 516 -44.88 -14.97 5.42
CA GLU A 516 -43.69 -14.76 6.26
C GLU A 516 -42.44 -15.34 5.59
N LYS A 517 -42.52 -16.55 5.01
CA LYS A 517 -41.41 -17.18 4.28
C LYS A 517 -41.01 -16.42 3.02
N ASP A 518 -41.98 -16.03 2.20
CA ASP A 518 -41.74 -15.28 0.97
C ASP A 518 -41.11 -13.91 1.27
N TYR A 519 -41.62 -13.23 2.30
CA TYR A 519 -41.05 -11.97 2.78
C TYR A 519 -39.61 -12.16 3.28
N PHE A 520 -39.38 -13.16 4.14
CA PHE A 520 -38.05 -13.46 4.66
C PHE A 520 -37.04 -13.68 3.52
N LYS A 521 -37.38 -14.51 2.52
CA LYS A 521 -36.48 -14.78 1.38
C LYS A 521 -36.11 -13.52 0.60
N LYS A 522 -37.01 -12.54 0.51
CA LYS A 522 -36.78 -11.27 -0.20
C LYS A 522 -36.01 -10.23 0.62
N HIS A 523 -36.22 -10.21 1.94
CA HIS A 523 -35.71 -9.17 2.85
C HIS A 523 -34.73 -9.71 3.91
N GLN A 524 -34.16 -10.90 3.71
CA GLN A 524 -33.21 -11.53 4.63
C GLN A 524 -31.96 -10.69 4.87
N PHE A 525 -31.54 -9.87 3.90
CA PHE A 525 -30.36 -9.00 3.98
C PHE A 525 -30.70 -7.54 3.67
N ASP A 526 -31.93 -7.12 3.99
CA ASP A 526 -32.40 -5.76 3.71
C ASP A 526 -32.24 -4.87 4.94
N ILE A 527 -31.33 -3.89 4.87
CA ILE A 527 -31.11 -2.90 5.94
C ILE A 527 -32.27 -1.89 6.05
N SER A 528 -33.11 -1.78 5.01
CA SER A 528 -34.21 -0.82 4.89
C SER A 528 -35.54 -1.52 4.62
N ALA A 529 -35.76 -2.62 5.34
CA ALA A 529 -36.93 -3.46 5.16
C ALA A 529 -38.26 -2.67 5.36
N PRO A 530 -39.29 -2.94 4.54
CA PRO A 530 -40.50 -2.10 4.45
C PRO A 530 -41.45 -2.17 5.64
N ASN A 531 -41.27 -3.11 6.58
CA ASN A 531 -42.09 -3.20 7.80
C ASN A 531 -41.60 -2.25 8.92
N LEU A 532 -40.54 -1.48 8.69
CA LEU A 532 -39.96 -0.53 9.63
C LEU A 532 -40.31 0.90 9.24
N ASN A 533 -40.33 1.81 10.22
CA ASN A 533 -40.47 3.24 9.96
C ASN A 533 -39.11 3.88 9.58
N GLU A 534 -39.13 5.15 9.16
CA GLU A 534 -37.91 5.84 8.70
C GLU A 534 -36.83 5.94 9.78
N ASP A 535 -37.21 6.25 11.03
CA ASP A 535 -36.27 6.34 12.16
C ASP A 535 -35.60 5.00 12.48
N GLU A 536 -36.36 3.91 12.44
CA GLU A 536 -35.85 2.55 12.68
C GLU A 536 -34.91 2.11 11.55
N ILE A 537 -35.25 2.43 10.31
CA ILE A 537 -34.37 2.18 9.15
C ILE A 537 -33.08 2.99 9.31
N HIS A 538 -33.19 4.27 9.66
CA HIS A 538 -32.06 5.15 9.88
C HIS A 538 -31.13 4.63 10.98
N GLU A 539 -31.68 4.21 12.13
CA GLU A 539 -30.89 3.67 13.24
C GLU A 539 -30.08 2.42 12.83
N GLN A 540 -30.69 1.50 12.07
CA GLN A 540 -29.98 0.32 11.55
C GLN A 540 -28.86 0.70 10.57
N LYS A 541 -29.12 1.69 9.70
CA LYS A 541 -28.12 2.22 8.75
C LYS A 541 -26.93 2.84 9.48
N LEU A 542 -27.17 3.65 10.52
CA LEU A 542 -26.10 4.23 11.33
C LEU A 542 -25.23 3.15 12.00
N HIS A 543 -25.85 2.07 12.52
CA HIS A 543 -25.10 0.93 13.04
C HIS A 543 -24.21 0.23 11.98
N LEU A 544 -24.69 0.12 10.74
CA LEU A 544 -23.91 -0.46 9.64
C LEU A 544 -22.76 0.46 9.22
N ILE A 545 -23.00 1.77 9.08
CA ILE A 545 -21.99 2.78 8.75
C ILE A 545 -20.88 2.79 9.81
N ASN A 546 -21.23 2.76 11.10
CA ASN A 546 -20.27 2.67 12.20
C ASN A 546 -19.40 1.40 12.13
N LYS A 547 -19.98 0.24 11.79
CA LYS A 547 -19.20 -1.00 11.61
C LYS A 547 -18.25 -0.93 10.40
N ILE A 548 -18.71 -0.39 9.27
CA ILE A 548 -17.89 -0.15 8.07
C ILE A 548 -16.72 0.78 8.41
N PHE A 549 -17.00 1.90 9.10
CA PHE A 549 -15.97 2.82 9.61
C PHE A 549 -14.94 2.12 10.50
N THR A 550 -15.42 1.30 11.45
CA THR A 550 -14.57 0.60 12.41
C THR A 550 -13.67 -0.43 11.73
N LEU A 551 -14.19 -1.19 10.75
CA LEU A 551 -13.37 -2.11 9.95
C LEU A 551 -12.30 -1.35 9.17
N GLY A 552 -12.65 -0.22 8.54
CA GLY A 552 -11.70 0.65 7.85
C GLY A 552 -10.60 1.18 8.77
N TYR A 553 -10.96 1.61 9.98
CA TYR A 553 -10.01 2.03 11.01
C TYR A 553 -9.04 0.91 11.41
N MET A 554 -9.55 -0.31 11.64
CA MET A 554 -8.72 -1.45 12.04
C MET A 554 -7.80 -1.94 10.91
N LEU A 555 -8.21 -1.74 9.65
CA LEU A 555 -7.47 -2.18 8.47
C LEU A 555 -6.44 -1.16 7.96
N HIS A 556 -6.46 0.07 8.46
CA HIS A 556 -5.42 1.07 8.20
C HIS A 556 -4.41 1.05 9.36
N LYS A 557 -3.15 0.69 9.13
CA LYS A 557 -2.20 0.49 10.24
C LYS A 557 -1.68 1.80 10.85
N TYR A 558 -1.72 2.90 10.09
CA TYR A 558 -1.24 4.18 10.57
C TYR A 558 -2.02 4.64 11.81
N LYS A 559 -1.29 4.99 12.86
CA LYS A 559 -1.84 5.53 14.11
C LYS A 559 -1.73 7.06 14.12
N ASP A 560 -2.88 7.72 14.13
CA ASP A 560 -2.99 9.15 14.39
C ASP A 560 -3.29 9.38 15.88
N LYS A 561 -2.50 10.22 16.55
CA LYS A 561 -2.68 10.52 17.98
C LYS A 561 -4.05 11.11 18.30
N SER A 562 -4.66 11.86 17.37
CA SER A 562 -6.01 12.40 17.58
C SER A 562 -7.13 11.37 17.40
N ARG A 563 -6.81 10.21 16.78
CA ARG A 563 -7.74 9.13 16.43
C ARG A 563 -7.30 7.79 17.01
N ALA A 564 -6.67 7.81 18.19
CA ALA A 564 -6.23 6.61 18.88
C ALA A 564 -7.40 5.99 19.66
N TRP A 565 -8.05 4.99 19.05
CA TRP A 565 -9.22 4.32 19.61
C TRP A 565 -9.00 2.83 19.84
N LEU A 566 -9.58 2.31 20.92
CA LEU A 566 -9.88 0.89 21.08
C LEU A 566 -11.22 0.62 20.41
N ALA A 567 -11.24 -0.31 19.45
CA ALA A 567 -12.49 -0.75 18.83
C ALA A 567 -13.17 -1.79 19.73
N LEU A 568 -14.34 -1.48 20.27
CA LEU A 568 -15.03 -2.33 21.25
C LEU A 568 -16.40 -2.76 20.74
N GLY A 569 -16.56 -4.05 20.49
CA GLY A 569 -17.84 -4.67 20.14
C GLY A 569 -18.65 -5.05 21.36
N ILE A 570 -19.88 -4.55 21.44
CA ILE A 570 -20.85 -4.89 22.49
C ILE A 570 -22.15 -5.42 21.89
N ASP A 571 -22.91 -6.17 22.68
CA ASP A 571 -24.25 -6.61 22.31
C ASP A 571 -25.28 -5.49 22.53
N ASN A 572 -26.28 -5.42 21.65
CA ASN A 572 -27.41 -4.48 21.77
C ASN A 572 -28.35 -4.86 22.93
N LYS A 573 -28.44 -6.15 23.22
CA LYS A 573 -29.28 -6.69 24.28
C LYS A 573 -28.42 -6.93 25.52
N LEU A 574 -28.81 -6.34 26.65
CA LEU A 574 -28.20 -6.65 27.94
C LEU A 574 -28.67 -8.03 28.38
N SER A 575 -27.73 -8.92 28.68
CA SER A 575 -28.05 -10.12 29.41
C SER A 575 -28.32 -9.78 30.88
N ASP A 576 -29.26 -10.49 31.51
CA ASP A 576 -29.40 -10.45 32.97
C ASP A 576 -28.03 -10.76 33.61
N ILE A 577 -27.71 -10.06 34.70
CA ILE A 577 -26.41 -10.19 35.38
C ILE A 577 -26.12 -11.67 35.66
N GLY A 578 -25.20 -12.26 34.88
CA GLY A 578 -24.78 -13.66 35.00
C GLY A 578 -25.19 -14.59 33.85
N GLU A 579 -26.09 -14.18 32.94
CA GLU A 579 -26.37 -14.93 31.71
C GLU A 579 -25.42 -14.50 30.58
N SER A 580 -24.81 -15.47 29.88
CA SER A 580 -23.98 -15.21 28.68
C SER A 580 -24.80 -15.60 27.45
N HIS A 581 -25.36 -14.62 26.74
CA HIS A 581 -25.95 -14.85 25.41
C HIS A 581 -24.84 -14.83 24.35
N GLY A 582 -24.07 -15.92 24.25
CA GLY A 582 -23.10 -16.09 23.18
C GLY A 582 -23.79 -16.26 21.81
N GLY A 583 -23.12 -15.83 20.73
CA GLY A 583 -23.56 -16.12 19.35
C GLY A 583 -24.12 -14.95 18.53
N SER A 584 -24.02 -13.69 18.99
CA SER A 584 -24.44 -12.49 18.23
C SER A 584 -23.61 -12.18 16.98
N GLY A 585 -22.49 -12.89 16.79
CA GLY A 585 -21.57 -12.69 15.68
C GLY A 585 -20.51 -11.60 15.92
N LYS A 586 -20.47 -10.93 17.08
CA LYS A 586 -19.48 -9.86 17.36
C LYS A 586 -18.01 -10.25 17.18
N THR A 587 -17.61 -11.41 17.71
CA THR A 587 -16.23 -11.92 17.61
C THR A 587 -15.85 -12.16 16.14
N PHE A 588 -16.77 -12.70 15.35
CA PHE A 588 -16.55 -12.98 13.93
C PHE A 588 -16.23 -11.72 13.10
N MET A 589 -16.84 -10.57 13.41
CA MET A 589 -16.51 -9.29 12.75
C MET A 589 -15.03 -8.93 12.97
N TYR A 590 -14.53 -9.02 14.20
CA TYR A 590 -13.14 -8.68 14.51
C TYR A 590 -12.15 -9.72 14.00
N GLU A 591 -12.50 -11.01 14.06
CA GLU A 591 -11.69 -12.09 13.47
C GLU A 591 -11.56 -11.96 11.95
N SER A 592 -12.55 -11.37 11.27
CA SER A 592 -12.47 -11.12 9.82
C SER A 592 -11.30 -10.20 9.44
N VAL A 593 -10.87 -9.31 10.35
CA VAL A 593 -9.70 -8.45 10.14
C VAL A 593 -8.43 -9.29 9.92
N ASN A 594 -8.36 -10.48 10.52
CA ASN A 594 -7.21 -11.38 10.44
C ASN A 594 -7.07 -12.05 9.06
N GLN A 595 -8.06 -11.91 8.17
CA GLN A 595 -7.96 -12.34 6.77
C GLN A 595 -7.08 -11.39 5.93
N ILE A 596 -6.75 -10.21 6.48
CA ILE A 596 -5.90 -9.19 5.84
C ILE A 596 -4.70 -8.87 6.75
N MET A 597 -4.95 -8.73 8.06
CA MET A 597 -3.93 -8.52 9.09
C MET A 597 -3.42 -9.88 9.59
N LEU A 598 -2.62 -10.55 8.77
CA LEU A 598 -2.27 -11.96 8.97
C LEU A 598 -1.48 -12.23 10.26
N ASN A 599 -0.75 -11.25 10.81
CA ASN A 599 -0.02 -11.40 12.08
C ASN A 599 -0.79 -10.77 13.26
N SER A 600 -1.91 -11.38 13.63
CA SER A 600 -2.79 -10.93 14.71
C SER A 600 -2.47 -11.60 16.05
N PHE A 601 -2.55 -10.85 17.15
CA PHE A 601 -2.31 -11.37 18.51
C PHE A 601 -3.60 -11.39 19.33
N THR A 602 -4.10 -12.58 19.65
CA THR A 602 -5.37 -12.74 20.40
C THR A 602 -5.13 -12.98 21.89
N ILE A 603 -5.85 -12.22 22.73
CA ILE A 603 -5.82 -12.32 24.18
C ILE A 603 -7.18 -12.86 24.67
N PRO A 604 -7.22 -13.95 25.47
CA PRO A 604 -8.46 -14.48 26.03
C PRO A 604 -8.97 -13.58 27.18
N GLY A 605 -9.99 -12.77 26.90
CA GLY A 605 -10.57 -11.78 27.82
C GLY A 605 -11.32 -12.36 29.03
N ARG A 606 -11.75 -13.62 28.96
CA ARG A 606 -12.41 -14.34 30.08
C ARG A 606 -11.47 -14.76 31.22
N LYS A 607 -10.15 -14.73 31.01
CA LYS A 607 -9.17 -15.18 32.01
C LYS A 607 -8.59 -13.97 32.75
N LYS A 608 -9.08 -13.72 33.97
CA LYS A 608 -8.68 -12.56 34.78
C LYS A 608 -7.16 -12.52 34.98
N GLU A 609 -6.53 -13.66 35.23
CA GLU A 609 -5.08 -13.77 35.45
C GLU A 609 -4.26 -13.36 34.21
N VAL A 610 -4.84 -13.50 33.01
CA VAL A 610 -4.19 -13.12 31.74
C VAL A 610 -4.31 -11.63 31.51
N VAL A 611 -5.53 -11.07 31.62
CA VAL A 611 -5.77 -9.64 31.35
C VAL A 611 -5.24 -8.70 32.43
N GLU A 612 -4.89 -9.24 33.60
CA GLU A 612 -4.21 -8.52 34.69
C GLU A 612 -2.71 -8.82 34.75
N SER A 613 -2.19 -9.65 33.83
CA SER A 613 -0.77 -10.04 33.80
C SER A 613 0.13 -8.91 33.30
N GLU A 614 1.32 -8.77 33.88
CA GLU A 614 2.39 -7.95 33.30
C GLU A 614 2.91 -8.50 31.95
N PHE A 615 2.60 -9.76 31.62
CA PHE A 615 2.96 -10.44 30.37
C PHE A 615 1.79 -10.46 29.35
N ILE A 616 0.76 -9.62 29.51
CA ILE A 616 -0.41 -9.57 28.62
C ILE A 616 -0.05 -9.42 27.13
N TYR A 617 1.04 -8.71 26.83
CA TYR A 617 1.55 -8.51 25.46
C TYR A 617 2.74 -9.42 25.12
N GLY A 618 3.00 -10.46 25.91
CA GLY A 618 4.10 -11.39 25.67
C GLY A 618 3.95 -12.08 24.31
N GLY A 619 4.88 -11.80 23.38
CA GLY A 619 4.84 -12.26 21.99
C GLY A 619 4.45 -11.19 20.96
N VAL A 620 4.00 -10.01 21.38
CA VAL A 620 3.78 -8.86 20.49
C VAL A 620 5.13 -8.33 19.99
N THR A 621 5.24 -8.03 18.70
CA THR A 621 6.46 -7.50 18.06
C THR A 621 6.12 -6.30 17.17
N LYS A 622 7.14 -5.62 16.63
CA LYS A 622 6.94 -4.59 15.59
C LYS A 622 6.24 -5.11 14.34
N ASP A 623 6.27 -6.43 14.12
CA ASP A 623 5.63 -7.08 12.99
C ASP A 623 4.18 -7.50 13.31
N THR A 624 3.67 -7.33 14.54
CA THR A 624 2.28 -7.62 14.89
C THR A 624 1.34 -6.58 14.27
N ASP A 625 0.33 -7.02 13.53
CA ASP A 625 -0.57 -6.13 12.77
C ASP A 625 -1.74 -5.61 13.62
N ASN A 626 -2.31 -6.47 14.49
CA ASN A 626 -3.38 -6.09 15.41
C ASN A 626 -3.31 -6.88 16.72
N ILE A 627 -3.98 -6.37 17.76
CA ILE A 627 -4.25 -7.10 19.01
C ILE A 627 -5.77 -7.20 19.19
N PHE A 628 -6.27 -8.41 19.47
CA PHE A 628 -7.69 -8.65 19.71
C PHE A 628 -7.92 -9.28 21.09
N ILE A 629 -8.71 -8.63 21.95
CA ILE A 629 -9.08 -9.15 23.26
C ILE A 629 -10.49 -9.74 23.18
N ASP A 630 -10.61 -11.07 23.15
CA ASP A 630 -11.88 -11.74 22.93
C ASP A 630 -12.65 -11.97 24.23
N ASP A 631 -13.89 -11.47 24.27
CA ASP A 631 -14.91 -11.69 25.29
C ASP A 631 -14.46 -11.30 26.70
N VAL A 632 -14.26 -10.00 26.88
CA VAL A 632 -13.85 -9.35 28.12
C VAL A 632 -14.92 -9.51 29.22
N LEU A 633 -14.46 -9.88 30.42
CA LEU A 633 -15.30 -10.06 31.61
C LEU A 633 -16.09 -8.79 32.00
N PRO A 634 -17.29 -8.95 32.59
CA PRO A 634 -18.02 -7.83 33.17
C PRO A 634 -17.20 -7.10 34.24
N GLY A 635 -17.16 -5.78 34.16
CA GLY A 635 -16.45 -4.92 35.12
C GLY A 635 -14.93 -4.80 34.89
N TYR A 636 -14.42 -5.25 33.74
CA TYR A 636 -13.05 -4.98 33.32
C TYR A 636 -12.77 -3.47 33.26
N ASP A 637 -11.63 -3.07 33.80
CA ASP A 637 -11.16 -1.69 33.79
C ASP A 637 -10.38 -1.41 32.50
N TYR A 638 -11.10 -0.91 31.49
CA TYR A 638 -10.52 -0.47 30.22
C TYR A 638 -9.50 0.67 30.37
N GLY A 639 -9.51 1.39 31.51
CA GLY A 639 -8.52 2.41 31.84
C GLY A 639 -7.08 1.90 31.78
N ARG A 640 -6.87 0.62 32.11
CA ARG A 640 -5.55 -0.03 32.13
C ARG A 640 -4.87 -0.10 30.76
N ILE A 641 -5.64 -0.16 29.67
CA ILE A 641 -5.11 -0.30 28.31
C ILE A 641 -5.15 1.02 27.51
N TYR A 642 -5.75 2.09 28.04
CA TYR A 642 -5.81 3.37 27.34
C TYR A 642 -4.44 4.00 27.10
N THR A 643 -3.49 3.79 28.01
CA THR A 643 -2.09 4.19 27.82
C THR A 643 -1.45 3.46 26.66
N ASP A 644 -1.76 2.17 26.47
CA ASP A 644 -1.21 1.36 25.39
C ASP A 644 -1.86 1.69 24.04
N VAL A 645 -3.14 2.06 24.05
CA VAL A 645 -3.87 2.51 22.85
C VAL A 645 -3.31 3.85 22.35
N SER A 646 -3.08 4.81 23.25
CA SER A 646 -2.76 6.21 22.92
C SER A 646 -1.29 6.60 23.11
N GLY A 647 -0.43 5.67 23.55
CA GLY A 647 0.97 5.90 23.90
C GLY A 647 1.90 4.77 23.46
N PRO A 648 3.14 4.74 23.98
CA PRO A 648 4.06 3.63 23.74
C PRO A 648 3.59 2.37 24.47
N MET A 649 3.83 1.20 23.87
CA MET A 649 3.42 -0.10 24.40
C MET A 649 4.62 -0.86 24.95
N ARG A 650 4.57 -1.21 26.24
CA ARG A 650 5.63 -1.99 26.89
C ARG A 650 5.36 -3.49 26.72
N VAL A 651 6.28 -4.19 26.08
CA VAL A 651 6.20 -5.65 25.88
C VAL A 651 7.16 -6.33 26.85
N ASN A 652 6.60 -7.14 27.76
CA ASN A 652 7.37 -7.98 28.68
C ASN A 652 7.26 -9.44 28.22
N ASN A 653 8.40 -10.04 27.84
CA ASN A 653 8.47 -11.44 27.43
C ASN A 653 9.05 -12.28 28.57
N LYS A 654 8.44 -13.44 28.85
CA LYS A 654 8.92 -14.32 29.92
C LYS A 654 10.33 -14.82 29.60
N GLY A 655 11.31 -14.43 30.43
CA GLY A 655 12.71 -14.87 30.29
C GLY A 655 13.55 -14.08 29.28
N VAL A 656 13.04 -12.97 28.75
CA VAL A 656 13.78 -12.06 27.84
C VAL A 656 13.64 -10.62 28.37
N ASN A 657 14.59 -9.74 28.05
CA ASN A 657 14.50 -8.34 28.42
C ASN A 657 13.24 -7.69 27.82
N ALA A 658 12.52 -6.93 28.64
CA ALA A 658 11.39 -6.13 28.17
C ALA A 658 11.86 -5.06 27.19
N PHE A 659 11.02 -4.76 26.18
CA PHE A 659 11.25 -3.67 25.24
C PHE A 659 9.98 -2.84 25.10
N THR A 660 10.09 -1.67 24.46
CA THR A 660 8.96 -0.76 24.26
C THR A 660 8.79 -0.49 22.78
N LEU A 661 7.60 -0.74 22.26
CA LEU A 661 7.20 -0.30 20.93
C LEU A 661 6.77 1.16 21.01
N THR A 662 7.25 1.99 20.08
CA THR A 662 6.78 3.37 19.99
C THR A 662 5.32 3.41 19.54
N PHE A 663 4.64 4.55 19.75
CA PHE A 663 3.24 4.70 19.35
C PHE A 663 2.97 4.35 17.86
N PRO A 664 3.79 4.79 16.89
CA PRO A 664 3.61 4.39 15.49
C PRO A 664 3.87 2.90 15.21
N GLU A 665 4.72 2.24 15.99
CA GLU A 665 5.07 0.81 15.83
C GLU A 665 4.07 -0.12 16.54
N SER A 666 3.36 0.39 17.55
CA SER A 666 2.39 -0.40 18.31
C SER A 666 1.13 -0.71 17.46
N PRO A 667 0.61 -1.94 17.52
CA PRO A 667 -0.59 -2.32 16.77
C PRO A 667 -1.85 -1.61 17.27
N LYS A 668 -2.88 -1.56 16.42
CA LYS A 668 -4.24 -1.17 16.84
C LYS A 668 -4.87 -2.31 17.65
N MET A 669 -5.77 -1.94 18.56
CA MET A 669 -6.41 -2.87 19.48
C MET A 669 -7.91 -2.93 19.26
N SER A 670 -8.48 -4.13 19.36
CA SER A 670 -9.90 -4.37 19.42
C SER A 670 -10.26 -5.27 20.60
N ALA A 671 -11.52 -5.21 21.03
CA ALA A 671 -12.07 -6.07 22.07
C ALA A 671 -13.55 -6.38 21.82
N THR A 672 -14.02 -7.50 22.36
CA THR A 672 -15.45 -7.81 22.45
C THR A 672 -15.88 -7.94 23.90
N SER A 673 -17.10 -7.54 24.22
CA SER A 673 -17.71 -7.77 25.53
C SER A 673 -19.22 -7.96 25.40
N ASN A 674 -19.83 -8.66 26.36
CA ASN A 674 -21.29 -8.74 26.45
C ASN A 674 -21.91 -7.53 27.18
N PHE A 675 -21.07 -6.62 27.69
CA PHE A 675 -21.50 -5.51 28.53
C PHE A 675 -20.94 -4.17 28.06
N THR A 676 -21.70 -3.11 28.27
CA THR A 676 -21.21 -1.74 28.07
C THR A 676 -20.19 -1.39 29.17
N PRO A 677 -19.07 -0.71 28.87
CA PRO A 677 -18.14 -0.22 29.88
C PRO A 677 -18.86 0.62 30.94
N ARG A 678 -18.59 0.38 32.23
CA ARG A 678 -19.23 1.10 33.34
C ARG A 678 -19.04 2.62 33.23
N ASP A 679 -17.84 3.04 32.88
CA ASP A 679 -17.47 4.45 32.80
C ASP A 679 -17.60 5.00 31.36
N TYR A 680 -18.46 4.41 30.52
CA TYR A 680 -18.63 4.85 29.13
C TYR A 680 -19.00 6.33 29.01
N ASN A 681 -19.85 6.82 29.92
CA ASN A 681 -20.30 8.22 29.94
C ASN A 681 -19.20 9.20 30.31
N HIS A 682 -18.07 8.73 30.86
CA HIS A 682 -16.97 9.59 31.17
C HIS A 682 -16.30 10.11 29.87
N PRO A 683 -16.12 11.45 29.68
CA PRO A 683 -15.58 12.02 28.45
C PRO A 683 -14.20 11.46 28.04
N SER A 684 -13.38 11.07 29.02
CA SER A 684 -12.06 10.47 28.75
C SER A 684 -12.17 9.08 28.12
N THR A 685 -13.17 8.29 28.52
CA THR A 685 -13.47 6.96 27.99
C THR A 685 -14.04 7.06 26.59
N LYS A 686 -15.09 7.88 26.40
CA LYS A 686 -15.76 8.05 25.11
C LYS A 686 -14.82 8.52 23.99
N ARG A 687 -13.82 9.35 24.30
CA ARG A 687 -12.80 9.82 23.33
C ARG A 687 -11.82 8.75 22.87
N ARG A 688 -11.63 7.68 23.64
CA ARG A 688 -10.66 6.60 23.39
C ARG A 688 -11.30 5.31 22.90
N LEU A 689 -12.62 5.28 22.79
CA LEU A 689 -13.38 4.14 22.29
C LEU A 689 -14.04 4.48 20.95
N VAL A 690 -14.04 3.51 20.05
CA VAL A 690 -15.03 3.42 18.96
C VAL A 690 -15.87 2.18 19.23
N LEU A 691 -17.13 2.39 19.61
CA LEU A 691 -18.04 1.29 19.91
C LEU A 691 -18.65 0.73 18.63
N THR A 692 -18.90 -0.57 18.61
CA THR A 692 -19.78 -1.23 17.64
C THR A 692 -20.84 -2.04 18.38
N VAL A 693 -22.11 -1.70 18.14
CA VAL A 693 -23.25 -2.39 18.75
C VAL A 693 -23.75 -3.48 17.81
N HIS A 694 -23.86 -4.71 18.31
CA HIS A 694 -24.26 -5.89 17.54
C HIS A 694 -25.68 -6.31 17.89
N SER A 695 -26.51 -6.52 16.87
CA SER A 695 -27.86 -7.06 17.05
C SER A 695 -27.82 -8.50 17.56
N ASP A 696 -28.92 -8.92 18.19
CA ASP A 696 -29.18 -10.31 18.57
C ASP A 696 -29.81 -11.11 17.42
N TYR A 697 -29.62 -10.68 16.16
CA TYR A 697 -30.16 -11.38 14.98
C TYR A 697 -29.66 -12.82 14.93
N TYR A 698 -28.38 -13.05 15.23
CA TYR A 698 -27.82 -14.37 15.47
C TYR A 698 -27.93 -14.72 16.95
N HIS A 699 -28.53 -15.86 17.25
CA HIS A 699 -28.85 -16.30 18.60
C HIS A 699 -29.14 -17.80 18.65
N LEU A 700 -28.99 -18.38 19.84
CA LEU A 700 -29.51 -19.69 20.16
C LEU A 700 -30.90 -19.56 20.78
N LYS A 701 -31.84 -20.41 20.34
CA LYS A 701 -33.17 -20.48 20.96
C LYS A 701 -33.05 -21.00 22.40
N LYS A 702 -33.33 -20.14 23.38
CA LYS A 702 -33.40 -20.47 24.81
C LYS A 702 -34.77 -20.03 25.37
N ASN A 703 -35.39 -20.86 26.21
CA ASN A 703 -36.57 -20.54 27.03
C ASN A 703 -37.69 -19.74 26.34
N ASN A 704 -38.08 -20.10 25.11
CA ASN A 704 -39.12 -19.42 24.30
C ASN A 704 -38.85 -17.92 23.97
N GLU A 705 -37.64 -17.42 24.18
CA GLU A 705 -37.28 -16.03 23.91
C GLU A 705 -37.29 -15.68 22.41
N TYR A 706 -36.84 -16.64 21.59
CA TYR A 706 -36.76 -16.54 20.13
C TYR A 706 -37.59 -17.64 19.45
N LYS A 707 -38.16 -17.35 18.27
CA LYS A 707 -38.94 -18.33 17.49
C LYS A 707 -38.06 -19.50 17.03
N GLN A 708 -36.82 -19.23 16.63
CA GLN A 708 -35.88 -20.20 16.05
C GLN A 708 -34.44 -19.94 16.50
N THR A 709 -33.51 -20.81 16.12
CA THR A 709 -32.07 -20.56 16.24
C THR A 709 -31.55 -19.96 14.93
N ARG A 710 -30.78 -18.88 15.00
CA ARG A 710 -30.15 -18.25 13.83
C ARG A 710 -28.63 -18.23 14.03
N THR A 711 -27.91 -18.87 13.12
CA THR A 711 -26.44 -18.84 13.07
C THR A 711 -26.01 -18.23 11.74
N ILE A 712 -24.76 -17.78 11.63
CA ILE A 712 -24.20 -17.27 10.37
C ILE A 712 -24.37 -18.33 9.28
N ALA A 713 -24.00 -19.58 9.55
CA ALA A 713 -24.11 -20.68 8.59
C ALA A 713 -25.54 -20.90 8.07
N HIS A 714 -26.58 -20.71 8.89
CA HIS A 714 -27.98 -20.84 8.44
C HIS A 714 -28.33 -19.86 7.30
N ASP A 715 -27.81 -18.62 7.36
CA ASP A 715 -28.11 -17.61 6.33
C ASP A 715 -27.43 -17.90 4.98
N PHE A 716 -26.35 -18.71 4.98
CA PHE A 716 -25.53 -18.98 3.81
C PHE A 716 -25.53 -20.47 3.41
N GLY A 717 -26.63 -21.18 3.67
CA GLY A 717 -26.83 -22.55 3.20
C GLY A 717 -25.90 -23.59 3.83
N GLY A 718 -25.49 -23.37 5.08
CA GLY A 718 -24.57 -24.24 5.82
C GLY A 718 -23.09 -23.90 5.61
N MET A 719 -22.77 -22.92 4.76
CA MET A 719 -21.41 -22.47 4.49
C MET A 719 -20.74 -21.88 5.74
N GLN A 720 -19.51 -22.31 6.01
CA GLN A 720 -18.63 -21.68 7.00
C GLN A 720 -17.77 -20.63 6.29
N MET A 721 -18.04 -19.34 6.56
CA MET A 721 -17.28 -18.23 5.96
C MET A 721 -15.78 -18.37 6.20
N PHE A 722 -14.96 -17.96 5.22
CA PHE A 722 -13.49 -18.11 5.20
C PHE A 722 -12.94 -19.55 5.18
N ILE A 723 -13.75 -20.56 5.49
CA ILE A 723 -13.37 -21.97 5.29
C ILE A 723 -13.84 -22.42 3.91
N ASP A 724 -15.13 -22.21 3.62
CA ASP A 724 -15.80 -22.64 2.40
C ASP A 724 -15.89 -21.53 1.34
N PHE A 725 -15.26 -20.37 1.57
CA PHE A 725 -15.26 -19.26 0.63
C PHE A 725 -14.60 -19.65 -0.70
N THR A 726 -15.31 -19.37 -1.79
CA THR A 726 -14.74 -19.47 -3.14
C THR A 726 -13.77 -18.32 -3.40
N GLU A 727 -12.96 -18.39 -4.48
CA GLU A 727 -12.10 -17.27 -4.88
C GLU A 727 -12.91 -15.98 -5.11
N GLN A 728 -14.13 -16.09 -5.65
CA GLN A 728 -15.00 -14.93 -5.86
C GLN A 728 -15.50 -14.35 -4.53
N ASP A 729 -15.80 -15.19 -3.54
CA ASP A 729 -16.21 -14.74 -2.20
C ASP A 729 -15.11 -13.97 -1.50
N TYR A 730 -13.87 -14.47 -1.59
CA TYR A 730 -12.69 -13.75 -1.11
C TYR A 730 -12.49 -12.42 -1.83
N MET A 731 -12.67 -12.38 -3.15
CA MET A 731 -12.56 -11.13 -3.90
C MET A 731 -13.61 -10.10 -3.50
N ASP A 732 -14.86 -10.52 -3.33
CA ASP A 732 -15.93 -9.64 -2.87
C ASP A 732 -15.67 -9.15 -1.44
N PHE A 733 -15.13 -10.02 -0.57
CA PHE A 733 -14.70 -9.66 0.78
C PHE A 733 -13.56 -8.62 0.77
N TYR A 734 -12.48 -8.86 0.02
CA TYR A 734 -11.34 -7.93 -0.03
C TYR A 734 -11.73 -6.58 -0.66
N ALA A 735 -12.55 -6.58 -1.72
CA ALA A 735 -13.05 -5.35 -2.31
C ALA A 735 -13.90 -4.54 -1.32
N PHE A 736 -14.79 -5.21 -0.57
CA PHE A 736 -15.55 -4.59 0.51
C PHE A 736 -14.65 -4.00 1.60
N MET A 737 -13.70 -4.79 2.11
CA MET A 737 -12.78 -4.33 3.15
C MET A 737 -11.91 -3.15 2.67
N ALA A 738 -11.49 -3.13 1.40
CA ALA A 738 -10.74 -2.01 0.83
C ALA A 738 -11.58 -0.74 0.78
N GLN A 739 -12.87 -0.85 0.43
CA GLN A 739 -13.79 0.30 0.45
C GLN A 739 -14.10 0.78 1.87
N CYS A 740 -14.11 -0.11 2.87
CA CYS A 740 -14.14 0.29 4.28
C CYS A 740 -12.92 1.18 4.64
N VAL A 741 -11.72 0.80 4.20
CA VAL A 741 -10.50 1.61 4.40
C VAL A 741 -10.61 2.96 3.68
N SER A 742 -11.02 2.96 2.41
CA SER A 742 -11.25 4.22 1.66
C SER A 742 -12.25 5.13 2.36
N PHE A 743 -13.36 4.59 2.87
CA PHE A 743 -14.34 5.35 3.64
C PHE A 743 -13.77 5.92 4.94
N PHE A 744 -12.98 5.13 5.69
CA PHE A 744 -12.31 5.62 6.90
C PHE A 744 -11.32 6.76 6.61
N LEU A 745 -10.58 6.66 5.50
CA LEU A 745 -9.62 7.66 5.06
C LEU A 745 -10.28 8.94 4.53
N SER A 746 -11.50 8.85 3.97
CA SER A 746 -12.24 10.00 3.45
C SER A 746 -12.90 10.84 4.54
N THR A 747 -12.99 10.33 5.77
CA THR A 747 -13.54 11.04 6.92
C THR A 747 -12.49 11.38 7.97
N ASN A 748 -12.63 12.57 8.57
CA ASN A 748 -11.83 13.03 9.70
C ASN A 748 -12.58 12.94 11.04
N ARG A 749 -13.88 12.60 11.02
CA ARG A 749 -14.73 12.50 12.21
C ARG A 749 -14.77 11.05 12.72
N LYS A 750 -14.94 10.90 14.04
CA LYS A 750 -15.27 9.61 14.64
C LYS A 750 -16.75 9.34 14.39
N ILE A 751 -17.10 8.17 13.85
CA ILE A 751 -18.48 7.75 13.67
C ILE A 751 -18.85 6.79 14.79
N ASP A 752 -19.63 7.27 15.76
CA ASP A 752 -20.16 6.46 16.86
C ASP A 752 -21.49 5.81 16.44
N PRO A 753 -21.88 4.66 17.03
CA PRO A 753 -23.19 4.08 16.79
C PRO A 753 -24.27 4.92 17.50
N PRO A 754 -25.54 4.84 17.08
CA PRO A 754 -26.64 5.43 17.82
C PRO A 754 -26.74 4.75 19.19
N MET A 755 -26.45 5.51 20.26
CA MET A 755 -26.36 4.97 21.62
C MET A 755 -27.62 5.23 22.45
N ASN A 756 -28.52 6.10 22.02
CA ASN A 756 -29.67 6.54 22.84
C ASN A 756 -30.51 5.37 23.37
N ASN A 757 -30.82 4.40 22.50
CA ASN A 757 -31.60 3.22 22.88
C ASN A 757 -30.81 2.24 23.76
N VAL A 758 -29.51 2.08 23.52
CA VAL A 758 -28.61 1.25 24.35
C VAL A 758 -28.48 1.85 25.75
N MET A 759 -28.28 3.16 25.85
CA MET A 759 -28.18 3.90 27.09
C MET A 759 -29.47 3.83 27.89
N LYS A 760 -30.63 4.13 27.28
CA LYS A 760 -31.94 4.02 27.93
C LYS A 760 -32.19 2.62 28.50
N ARG A 761 -31.84 1.56 27.75
CA ARG A 761 -31.95 0.16 28.21
C ARG A 761 -30.99 -0.17 29.35
N ASN A 762 -29.75 0.34 29.31
CA ASN A 762 -28.78 0.18 30.40
C ASN A 762 -29.27 0.87 31.68
N SER A 763 -29.76 2.09 31.56
CA SER A 763 -30.38 2.82 32.66
C SER A 763 -31.54 2.04 33.27
N MET A 764 -32.42 1.46 32.43
CA MET A 764 -33.53 0.59 32.89
C MET A 764 -33.06 -0.63 33.68
N ALA A 765 -32.00 -1.31 33.24
CA ALA A 765 -31.44 -2.46 33.94
C ALA A 765 -30.79 -2.08 35.28
N ILE A 766 -30.04 -0.96 35.32
CA ILE A 766 -29.40 -0.46 36.54
C ILE A 766 -30.45 -0.07 37.59
N MET A 767 -31.52 0.63 37.17
CA MET A 767 -32.57 1.06 38.09
C MET A 767 -33.50 -0.10 38.48
N GLY A 768 -33.91 -0.95 37.55
CA GLY A 768 -34.90 -2.01 37.77
C GLY A 768 -36.31 -1.46 37.98
N ASP A 769 -37.33 -2.28 37.67
CA ASP A 769 -38.72 -1.81 37.56
C ASP A 769 -39.26 -1.22 38.87
N LEU A 770 -39.00 -1.86 40.02
CA LEU A 770 -39.44 -1.36 41.32
C LEU A 770 -38.90 0.04 41.65
N PHE A 771 -37.64 0.32 41.28
CA PHE A 771 -37.10 1.66 41.48
C PHE A 771 -37.70 2.64 40.48
N ARG A 772 -37.86 2.24 39.20
CA ARG A 772 -38.42 3.10 38.16
C ARG A 772 -39.82 3.57 38.54
N GLU A 773 -40.70 2.63 38.91
CA GLU A 773 -42.08 2.92 39.32
C GLU A 773 -42.12 3.91 40.49
N TRP A 774 -41.28 3.69 41.52
CA TRP A 774 -41.13 4.61 42.63
C TRP A 774 -40.62 5.98 42.19
N ALA A 775 -39.57 6.02 41.37
CA ALA A 775 -38.91 7.25 40.94
C ALA A 775 -39.80 8.11 40.02
N GLU A 776 -40.65 7.50 39.19
CA GLU A 776 -41.62 8.21 38.36
C GLU A 776 -42.67 8.96 39.21
N VAL A 777 -43.06 8.37 40.34
CA VAL A 777 -43.96 9.03 41.29
C VAL A 777 -43.21 10.04 42.15
N TYR A 778 -42.04 9.69 42.68
CA TYR A 778 -41.29 10.50 43.62
C TYR A 778 -40.72 11.77 42.96
N PHE A 779 -40.13 11.65 41.77
CA PHE A 779 -39.58 12.79 41.01
C PHE A 779 -40.58 13.33 39.97
N SER A 780 -41.89 13.19 40.22
CA SER A 780 -42.88 13.81 39.34
C SER A 780 -42.76 15.34 39.39
N PRO A 781 -43.08 16.05 38.29
CA PRO A 781 -43.07 17.52 38.26
C PRO A 781 -43.96 18.15 39.36
N GLU A 782 -45.03 17.46 39.75
CA GLU A 782 -45.99 17.94 40.76
C GLU A 782 -45.41 17.96 42.19
N ASN A 783 -44.37 17.16 42.47
CA ASN A 783 -43.79 17.06 43.81
C ASN A 783 -42.78 18.17 44.13
N GLY A 784 -42.42 19.04 43.17
CA GLY A 784 -41.46 20.13 43.37
C GLY A 784 -40.03 19.65 43.74
N LEU A 785 -39.70 18.40 43.39
CA LEU A 785 -38.41 17.78 43.66
C LEU A 785 -37.46 17.84 42.45
N LEU A 786 -37.92 18.32 41.29
CA LEU A 786 -37.10 18.64 40.14
C LEU A 786 -36.60 20.09 40.22
N ASP A 787 -35.44 20.37 39.65
CA ASP A 787 -34.78 21.69 39.70
C ASP A 787 -34.60 22.21 41.13
N ALA A 788 -34.37 21.28 42.07
CA ALA A 788 -34.23 21.52 43.48
C ALA A 788 -33.14 20.65 44.11
N VAL A 789 -32.64 21.08 45.27
CA VAL A 789 -31.70 20.29 46.08
C VAL A 789 -32.47 19.27 46.91
N ILE A 790 -32.18 17.99 46.71
CA ILE A 790 -32.93 16.86 47.28
C ILE A 790 -32.03 16.14 48.29
N SER A 791 -32.53 15.91 49.51
CA SER A 791 -31.76 15.14 50.49
C SER A 791 -31.66 13.67 50.08
N ARG A 792 -30.43 13.16 49.95
CA ARG A 792 -30.18 11.77 49.59
C ARG A 792 -30.76 10.80 50.62
N ASN A 793 -30.64 11.12 51.90
CA ASN A 793 -31.13 10.25 52.97
C ASN A 793 -32.66 10.19 52.99
N ILE A 794 -33.34 11.34 52.83
CA ILE A 794 -34.80 11.39 52.81
C ILE A 794 -35.35 10.59 51.62
N ALA A 795 -34.78 10.81 50.43
CA ALA A 795 -35.18 10.07 49.23
C ALA A 795 -34.91 8.55 49.37
N TYR A 796 -33.78 8.17 49.98
CA TYR A 796 -33.45 6.76 50.20
C TYR A 796 -34.41 6.08 51.19
N VAL A 797 -34.77 6.75 52.29
CA VAL A 797 -35.77 6.26 53.25
C VAL A 797 -37.14 6.12 52.58
N ALA A 798 -37.58 7.12 51.82
CA ALA A 798 -38.84 7.05 51.07
C ALA A 798 -38.90 5.86 50.10
N TYR A 799 -37.79 5.56 49.41
CA TYR A 799 -37.67 4.36 48.59
C TYR A 799 -37.73 3.06 49.40
N LYS A 800 -37.10 3.01 50.57
CA LYS A 800 -37.17 1.85 51.48
C LYS A 800 -38.57 1.60 52.01
N ASP A 801 -39.28 2.65 52.39
CA ASP A 801 -40.67 2.59 52.87
C ASP A 801 -41.63 2.11 51.76
N HIS A 802 -41.30 2.39 50.49
CA HIS A 802 -41.98 1.85 49.32
C HIS A 802 -41.59 0.39 48.98
N GLY A 803 -40.93 -0.33 49.89
CA GLY A 803 -40.52 -1.73 49.70
C GLY A 803 -39.19 -1.91 48.95
N GLY A 804 -38.41 -0.85 48.78
CA GLY A 804 -37.15 -0.85 48.05
C GLY A 804 -36.06 -1.76 48.65
N LYS A 805 -35.40 -2.56 47.80
CA LYS A 805 -34.38 -3.54 48.26
C LYS A 805 -32.93 -3.09 48.09
N LYS A 806 -32.67 -2.04 47.30
CA LYS A 806 -31.30 -1.55 47.02
C LYS A 806 -30.63 -0.95 48.27
N GLY A 807 -29.30 -1.03 48.34
CA GLY A 807 -28.49 -0.38 49.37
C GLY A 807 -28.19 1.09 49.02
N PRO A 808 -27.56 1.87 49.92
CA PRO A 808 -27.39 3.31 49.72
C PRO A 808 -26.56 3.70 48.48
N LYS A 809 -25.57 2.88 48.12
CA LYS A 809 -24.76 3.07 46.89
C LYS A 809 -25.60 2.76 45.64
N SER A 810 -26.17 1.57 45.56
CA SER A 810 -26.99 1.18 44.41
C SER A 810 -28.26 2.01 44.24
N PHE A 811 -28.77 2.62 45.30
CA PHE A 811 -29.82 3.63 45.22
C PHE A 811 -29.35 4.87 44.45
N ARG A 812 -28.17 5.40 44.77
CA ARG A 812 -27.60 6.56 44.05
C ARG A 812 -27.37 6.21 42.58
N ASP A 813 -26.76 5.06 42.31
CA ASP A 813 -26.53 4.58 40.94
C ASP A 813 -27.86 4.48 40.16
N SER A 814 -28.96 4.08 40.83
CA SER A 814 -30.30 4.05 40.23
C SER A 814 -30.94 5.42 40.03
N VAL A 815 -30.68 6.42 40.89
CA VAL A 815 -31.11 7.82 40.66
C VAL A 815 -30.41 8.41 39.44
N GLU A 816 -29.10 8.19 39.32
CA GLU A 816 -28.30 8.65 38.18
C GLU A 816 -28.80 8.01 36.88
N ALA A 817 -29.03 6.69 36.89
CA ALA A 817 -29.65 5.98 35.78
C ALA A 817 -31.05 6.52 35.43
N PHE A 818 -31.89 6.85 36.41
CA PHE A 818 -33.21 7.44 36.16
C PHE A 818 -33.11 8.82 35.49
N CYS A 819 -32.16 9.65 35.91
CA CYS A 819 -31.92 10.95 35.28
C CYS A 819 -31.50 10.77 33.82
N GLU A 820 -30.61 9.83 33.51
CA GLU A 820 -30.24 9.50 32.13
C GLU A 820 -31.44 9.00 31.31
N PHE A 821 -32.29 8.14 31.90
CA PHE A 821 -33.48 7.61 31.24
C PHE A 821 -34.51 8.70 30.89
N LYS A 822 -34.71 9.69 31.78
CA LYS A 822 -35.60 10.84 31.58
C LYS A 822 -34.93 12.02 30.87
N GLU A 823 -33.66 11.89 30.48
CA GLU A 823 -32.85 12.94 29.86
C GLU A 823 -32.66 14.20 30.75
N TYR A 824 -32.70 14.01 32.07
CA TYR A 824 -32.38 15.02 33.08
C TYR A 824 -30.87 15.10 33.34
N ILE A 825 -30.41 16.20 33.93
CA ILE A 825 -29.00 16.40 34.32
C ILE A 825 -28.86 16.14 35.81
N PHE A 826 -28.10 15.10 36.16
CA PHE A 826 -27.79 14.76 37.54
C PHE A 826 -26.57 15.54 38.04
N ASP A 827 -26.69 16.18 39.21
CA ASP A 827 -25.65 16.98 39.88
C ASP A 827 -24.88 17.96 38.94
N PRO A 828 -25.55 18.88 38.23
CA PRO A 828 -24.88 19.86 37.38
C PRO A 828 -23.90 20.75 38.17
N ILE A 829 -22.84 21.22 37.52
CA ILE A 829 -21.86 22.14 38.10
C ILE A 829 -22.33 23.57 37.80
N GLU A 830 -23.11 24.15 38.71
CA GLU A 830 -23.67 25.51 38.57
C GLU A 830 -23.39 26.32 39.84
N GLU A 831 -23.14 27.63 39.66
CA GLU A 831 -22.62 28.53 40.70
C GLU A 831 -23.55 28.65 41.93
N HIS A 832 -24.86 28.44 41.75
CA HIS A 832 -25.86 28.50 42.81
C HIS A 832 -26.06 27.18 43.57
N ILE A 833 -25.34 26.11 43.22
CA ILE A 833 -25.44 24.79 43.87
C ILE A 833 -24.25 24.61 44.85
N PRO A 834 -24.47 24.70 46.17
CA PRO A 834 -23.39 24.68 47.15
C PRO A 834 -22.72 23.30 47.25
N ARG A 835 -21.39 23.27 47.11
CA ARG A 835 -20.56 22.05 47.20
C ARG A 835 -19.50 22.14 48.29
N SER A 836 -19.15 21.01 48.89
CA SER A 836 -17.99 20.88 49.78
C SER A 836 -16.68 20.74 49.00
N SER A 837 -15.54 20.84 49.70
CA SER A 837 -14.19 20.75 49.13
C SER A 837 -13.87 19.42 48.43
N ASP A 838 -14.68 18.39 48.65
CA ASP A 838 -14.60 17.08 48.00
C ASP A 838 -15.65 16.89 46.88
N GLY A 839 -16.35 17.95 46.49
CA GLY A 839 -17.28 17.99 45.35
C GLY A 839 -18.71 17.55 45.64
N ARG A 840 -19.05 17.13 46.87
CA ARG A 840 -20.40 16.70 47.28
C ARG A 840 -21.32 17.89 47.53
N ILE A 841 -22.62 17.75 47.23
CA ILE A 841 -23.63 18.77 47.58
C ILE A 841 -24.04 18.54 49.03
N ILE A 842 -23.74 19.50 49.90
CA ILE A 842 -24.07 19.44 51.33
C ILE A 842 -24.93 20.64 51.70
N LYS A 843 -26.11 20.39 52.25
CA LYS A 843 -27.05 21.44 52.68
C LYS A 843 -27.57 21.15 54.08
N LYS A 844 -27.78 22.20 54.87
CA LYS A 844 -28.53 22.08 56.13
C LYS A 844 -30.03 22.09 55.82
N ILE A 845 -30.70 21.01 56.21
CA ILE A 845 -32.15 20.83 56.10
C ILE A 845 -32.65 20.51 57.51
N ASP A 846 -33.63 21.26 58.02
CA ASP A 846 -34.18 21.12 59.37
C ASP A 846 -33.12 21.06 60.50
N GLY A 847 -32.08 21.90 60.39
CA GLY A 847 -31.02 22.00 61.39
C GLY A 847 -29.98 20.87 61.37
N LYS A 848 -30.15 19.85 60.52
CA LYS A 848 -29.19 18.74 60.33
C LYS A 848 -28.43 18.91 59.01
N THR A 849 -27.22 18.37 58.95
CA THR A 849 -26.40 18.37 57.73
C THR A 849 -26.76 17.17 56.87
N HIS A 850 -27.19 17.39 55.64
CA HIS A 850 -27.56 16.34 54.70
C HIS A 850 -26.65 16.34 53.47
N GLU A 851 -26.20 15.15 53.05
CA GLU A 851 -25.73 14.94 51.68
C GLU A 851 -26.95 14.98 50.75
N CYS A 852 -26.83 15.76 49.67
CA CYS A 852 -27.91 16.02 48.73
C CYS A 852 -27.47 15.67 47.29
N PHE A 853 -28.44 15.55 46.40
CA PHE A 853 -28.24 15.57 44.95
C PHE A 853 -29.19 16.60 44.31
N TYR A 854 -28.89 17.03 43.09
CA TYR A 854 -29.68 17.97 42.31
C TYR A 854 -30.06 17.33 40.96
N ILE A 855 -31.35 17.38 40.60
CA ILE A 855 -31.85 16.86 39.32
C ILE A 855 -32.39 18.03 38.52
N LYS A 856 -31.72 18.41 37.44
CA LYS A 856 -32.13 19.52 36.57
C LYS A 856 -32.90 19.00 35.36
N THR A 857 -34.05 19.60 35.08
CA THR A 857 -34.80 19.30 33.85
C THR A 857 -34.17 20.03 32.66
N ARG A 858 -34.20 19.42 31.46
CA ARG A 858 -33.88 20.15 30.23
C ARG A 858 -35.13 20.94 29.86
N LEU A 859 -35.05 22.27 29.79
CA LEU A 859 -36.14 23.11 29.29
C LEU A 859 -36.54 22.60 27.89
N GLU A 860 -37.83 22.36 27.67
CA GLU A 860 -38.35 22.11 26.32
C GLU A 860 -38.00 23.31 25.41
N PRO A 861 -37.66 23.08 24.13
CA PRO A 861 -37.49 24.18 23.19
C PRO A 861 -38.81 24.95 23.09
N ILE A 862 -38.75 26.25 23.36
CA ILE A 862 -39.85 27.19 23.22
C ILE A 862 -40.42 27.05 21.80
N ASN A 863 -41.73 26.83 21.71
CA ASN A 863 -42.45 26.81 20.43
C ASN A 863 -42.22 28.15 19.71
N PRO A 864 -41.75 28.20 18.46
CA PRO A 864 -41.43 29.46 17.76
C PRO A 864 -42.60 30.44 17.55
N LYS A 865 -43.79 30.14 18.08
CA LYS A 865 -45.00 30.95 17.97
C LYS A 865 -45.21 31.95 19.11
N ASP A 866 -44.39 31.92 20.16
CA ASP A 866 -44.58 32.77 21.35
C ASP A 866 -43.69 34.02 21.39
N PHE A 867 -43.04 34.40 20.28
CA PHE A 867 -42.42 35.72 20.15
C PHE A 867 -43.37 36.70 19.49
N GLU A 868 -44.02 37.56 20.29
CA GLU A 868 -44.40 38.89 19.83
C GLU A 868 -43.10 39.70 19.66
N GLU A 869 -42.84 40.15 18.43
CA GLU A 869 -41.70 41.00 18.10
C GLU A 869 -41.71 42.30 18.92
N PRO A 870 -40.62 42.65 19.63
CA PRO A 870 -40.45 44.00 20.12
C PRO A 870 -40.13 44.92 18.93
N ASN A 871 -40.92 45.99 18.79
CA ASN A 871 -40.69 47.08 17.83
C ASN A 871 -39.21 47.51 17.79
N HIS A 872 -38.59 47.34 16.63
CA HIS A 872 -37.28 47.91 16.29
C HIS A 872 -37.41 49.43 16.10
N PRO A 873 -36.59 50.28 16.75
CA PRO A 873 -36.35 51.64 16.27
C PRO A 873 -35.26 51.61 15.20
N ASP A 874 -35.53 52.36 14.12
CA ASP A 874 -34.64 52.60 12.99
C ASP A 874 -33.24 53.06 13.40
N TYR A 875 -32.22 52.46 12.80
CA TYR A 875 -30.90 53.07 12.68
C TYR A 875 -30.49 53.00 11.21
N GLU A 876 -30.51 54.17 10.57
CA GLU A 876 -29.87 54.44 9.29
C GLU A 876 -28.35 54.29 9.40
N GLY A 877 -27.75 53.99 8.25
CA GLY A 877 -26.42 53.46 8.13
C GLY A 877 -25.29 54.46 8.36
N ASP A 878 -24.10 53.92 8.55
CA ASP A 878 -23.00 54.17 7.62
C ASP A 878 -21.88 53.14 7.84
N THR A 879 -21.48 52.52 6.74
CA THR A 879 -20.19 51.84 6.54
C THR A 879 -19.13 52.92 6.25
N PRO A 880 -17.80 52.73 6.47
CA PRO A 880 -17.04 51.58 5.92
C PRO A 880 -15.74 51.12 6.66
N TYR A 881 -15.45 49.82 6.62
CA TYR A 881 -14.24 49.17 6.06
C TYR A 881 -14.12 47.71 6.52
#